data_AF-A0A2M8UBK7-F1
#
_entry.id   AF-A0A2M8UBK7-F1
#
_cell.length_a   1.000
_cell.length_b   1.000
_cell.length_c   1.000
_cell.angle_alpha   90.00
_cell.angle_beta   90.00
_cell.angle_gamma   90.00
#
_symmetry.space_group_name_H-M   'P 1'
#
loop_
_entity.id
_entity.type
_entity.pdbx_description
1 polymer ?
#
loop_
_entity_poly.entity_id
_entity_poly.type
_entity_poly.pdbx_seq_one_letter_code
_entity_poly.pdbx_strand_id
1 'polypeptide(L)'
;MSKDKSTQRPSWRDEVADEIYKQIEAGTAPWQKPWKPGIVADRAFNPATNKPYQGINRLWLEMKGYSDPRWLTYNQAEALGAQVRKGERATTIEYWKWSEREAVRDDAGNPVLDARGEQFYRDVQLTRPSVFYAKVFNAEQVEEMPPYVANQLFFDPIVSADGILQESGVKLLNDQSDRAFYSPMSDQMHLPPMSAFDTAYDYYATALHELGHATGHRSRMDREFGPFGSEVYAREELRAEISSHMVARQLAIGHFPERHASYAASWLKVLKDDRNALFQAARDADRIATWILDPSKRQEIEQEMQAQRKATKMEEQQLEAPEQAQNLQRLPKIWLQVPFKEKEAAKAAGARWDGTHKSWYVHEGPDIEAVRQWRTGNVPARVTAASPAEEFGAFLREHGVVLKSVPVMDGSWHRAPLDDDKPGVLTASYRGFPDGRANGQLKNFKTNELHKWVSDIDIPGPAERQALQVEARSRGEQRKQELLTRQEAAAILASDIWFRARAAELARDRPDMVGKDHPYLTDKGVFPHGLRIDADGKLLVPCRDIDGKIHSLQSIDRDGSKLFLAGGRQKGLMYVIDPGNKLGRDTAIVCEGFATGATLHQLTGKPVVVAFNAGNLLPVSQALRDRYPDGKFAIAADNDHKLEGRPMGNVGWLKAQEAAQAIGSQVLLPPLTAEEKQMGLTDWNDLHDVRGEKAVGAELKKQLEAAVEKQRQPGLFHKAAQLVRGMGL
;
A
#
# COMPACT_ATOMS: atom_id res chain seq x y z
N MET A 1 -33.36 -20.30 -10.77
CA MET A 1 -33.73 -20.28 -9.34
C MET A 1 -32.45 -20.17 -8.53
N SER A 2 -32.15 -18.96 -8.05
CA SER A 2 -31.02 -18.68 -7.16
C SER A 2 -31.32 -19.30 -5.80
N LYS A 3 -30.54 -20.30 -5.37
CA LYS A 3 -30.63 -20.80 -4.00
C LYS A 3 -29.93 -19.79 -3.09
N ASP A 4 -30.74 -19.22 -2.23
CA ASP A 4 -30.39 -18.38 -1.09
C ASP A 4 -29.22 -18.99 -0.30
N LYS A 5 -28.11 -18.25 -0.18
CA LYS A 5 -26.87 -18.67 0.49
C LYS A 5 -26.92 -18.52 2.03
N SER A 6 -28.07 -18.17 2.61
CA SER A 6 -28.14 -17.71 4.01
C SER A 6 -28.27 -18.80 5.09
N THR A 7 -28.17 -20.10 4.79
CA THR A 7 -28.34 -21.17 5.81
C THR A 7 -27.44 -22.41 5.65
N GLN A 8 -26.17 -22.25 5.29
CA GLN A 8 -25.19 -23.33 5.46
C GLN A 8 -24.59 -23.31 6.88
N ARG A 9 -24.58 -24.45 7.57
CA ARG A 9 -23.85 -24.61 8.83
C ARG A 9 -22.36 -24.29 8.60
N PRO A 10 -21.68 -23.59 9.53
CA PRO A 10 -20.26 -23.30 9.39
C PRO A 10 -19.46 -24.57 9.16
N SER A 11 -18.51 -24.55 8.24
CA SER A 11 -17.57 -25.66 8.08
C SER A 11 -16.58 -25.69 9.24
N TRP A 12 -15.90 -26.82 9.47
CA TRP A 12 -14.82 -26.89 10.46
C TRP A 12 -13.73 -25.83 10.21
N ARG A 13 -13.44 -25.53 8.93
CA ARG A 13 -12.49 -24.47 8.60
C ARG A 13 -12.96 -23.09 9.03
N ASP A 14 -14.26 -22.83 8.91
CA ASP A 14 -14.86 -21.57 9.39
C ASP A 14 -14.76 -21.47 10.91
N GLU A 15 -15.03 -22.56 11.64
CA GLU A 15 -14.90 -22.60 13.11
C GLU A 15 -13.45 -22.31 13.58
N VAL A 16 -12.47 -22.97 12.94
CA VAL A 16 -11.04 -22.74 13.24
C VAL A 16 -10.64 -21.31 12.89
N ALA A 17 -11.05 -20.82 11.72
CA ALA A 17 -10.73 -19.47 11.29
C ALA A 17 -11.39 -18.41 12.17
N ASP A 18 -12.62 -18.60 12.64
CA ASP A 18 -13.31 -17.69 13.55
C ASP A 18 -12.66 -17.65 14.94
N GLU A 19 -12.25 -18.80 15.47
CA GLU A 19 -11.55 -18.84 16.75
C GLU A 19 -10.19 -18.12 16.67
N ILE A 20 -9.42 -18.40 15.61
CA ILE A 20 -8.15 -17.72 15.37
C ILE A 20 -8.37 -16.22 15.11
N TYR A 21 -9.40 -15.85 14.35
CA TYR A 21 -9.77 -14.45 14.11
C TYR A 21 -10.01 -13.72 15.43
N LYS A 22 -10.80 -14.29 16.35
CA LYS A 22 -11.07 -13.69 17.67
C LYS A 22 -9.80 -13.55 18.50
N GLN A 23 -8.90 -14.53 18.44
CA GLN A 23 -7.63 -14.43 19.15
C GLN A 23 -6.71 -13.37 18.53
N ILE A 24 -6.71 -13.19 17.20
CA ILE A 24 -5.98 -12.12 16.53
C ILE A 24 -6.52 -10.74 16.94
N GLU A 25 -7.85 -10.60 16.95
CA GLU A 25 -8.55 -9.39 17.36
C GLU A 25 -8.28 -9.02 18.82
N ALA A 26 -8.24 -10.03 19.70
CA ALA A 26 -7.90 -9.85 21.10
C ALA A 26 -6.39 -9.69 21.37
N GLY A 27 -5.52 -9.81 20.35
CA GLY A 27 -4.06 -9.79 20.52
C GLY A 27 -3.51 -10.99 21.30
N THR A 28 -4.25 -12.10 21.32
CA THR A 28 -3.94 -13.31 22.11
C THR A 28 -3.52 -14.51 21.26
N ALA A 29 -3.44 -14.36 19.94
CA ALA A 29 -2.94 -15.42 19.06
C ALA A 29 -1.50 -15.82 19.47
N PRO A 30 -1.08 -17.09 19.29
CA PRO A 30 0.24 -17.56 19.74
C PRO A 30 1.42 -16.74 19.23
N TRP A 31 1.35 -16.27 17.97
CA TRP A 31 2.35 -15.40 17.34
C TRP A 31 2.18 -13.91 17.68
N GLN A 32 1.17 -13.52 18.47
CA GLN A 32 1.01 -12.17 19.02
C GLN A 32 1.32 -12.06 20.51
N LYS A 33 1.62 -13.18 21.18
CA LYS A 33 2.05 -13.20 22.57
C LYS A 33 3.57 -13.18 22.68
N PRO A 34 4.16 -12.42 23.62
CA PRO A 34 5.58 -12.50 23.90
C PRO A 34 5.92 -13.84 24.59
N TRP A 35 7.06 -14.42 24.23
CA TRP A 35 7.55 -15.67 24.82
C TRP A 35 8.96 -15.51 25.36
N LYS A 36 9.22 -16.05 26.56
CA LYS A 36 10.54 -15.97 27.19
C LYS A 36 11.55 -16.88 26.47
N PRO A 37 12.79 -16.42 26.23
CA PRO A 37 13.87 -17.26 25.75
C PRO A 37 14.21 -18.42 26.72
N GLY A 38 14.84 -19.48 26.20
CA GLY A 38 15.36 -20.58 27.02
C GLY A 38 14.37 -21.71 27.35
N ILE A 39 13.15 -21.66 26.81
CA ILE A 39 12.18 -22.77 26.88
C ILE A 39 11.97 -23.32 25.47
N VAL A 40 12.41 -24.55 25.22
CA VAL A 40 12.00 -25.29 24.02
C VAL A 40 10.64 -25.89 24.29
N ALA A 41 9.71 -25.64 23.37
CA ALA A 41 8.47 -26.37 23.33
C ALA A 41 8.51 -27.30 22.13
N ASP A 42 8.36 -28.59 22.40
CA ASP A 42 8.24 -29.58 21.35
C ASP A 42 6.97 -29.34 20.53
N ARG A 43 7.10 -29.54 19.22
CA ARG A 43 5.99 -29.39 18.28
C ARG A 43 4.92 -30.42 18.60
N ALA A 44 3.65 -30.06 18.44
CA ALA A 44 2.59 -31.05 18.53
C ALA A 44 2.88 -32.22 17.57
N PHE A 45 2.88 -33.46 18.06
CA PHE A 45 3.22 -34.64 17.25
C PHE A 45 2.37 -35.85 17.60
N ASN A 46 2.25 -36.78 16.64
CA ASN A 46 1.57 -38.05 16.86
C ASN A 46 2.57 -39.08 17.40
N PRO A 47 2.43 -39.57 18.65
CA PRO A 47 3.38 -40.50 19.25
C PRO A 47 3.36 -41.89 18.60
N ALA A 48 2.26 -42.30 17.97
CA ALA A 48 2.16 -43.60 17.30
C ALA A 48 2.96 -43.63 15.98
N THR A 49 3.04 -42.51 15.27
CA THR A 49 3.80 -42.40 14.02
C THR A 49 5.14 -41.71 14.18
N ASN A 50 5.40 -41.10 15.34
CA ASN A 50 6.51 -40.20 15.62
C ASN A 50 6.67 -39.07 14.59
N LYS A 51 5.54 -38.53 14.11
CA LYS A 51 5.52 -37.45 13.10
C LYS A 51 4.92 -36.17 13.69
N PRO A 52 5.56 -35.01 13.51
CA PRO A 52 4.98 -33.74 13.91
C PRO A 52 3.74 -33.41 13.06
N TYR A 53 2.75 -32.78 13.67
CA TYR A 53 1.65 -32.16 12.93
C TYR A 53 2.19 -30.95 12.15
N GLN A 54 1.54 -30.65 11.03
CA GLN A 54 1.98 -29.62 10.09
C GLN A 54 0.89 -28.59 9.79
N GLY A 55 1.31 -27.42 9.32
CA GLY A 55 0.45 -26.33 8.88
C GLY A 55 -0.57 -25.91 9.94
N ILE A 56 -1.83 -25.79 9.55
CA ILE A 56 -2.89 -25.33 10.46
C ILE A 56 -3.10 -26.25 11.66
N ASN A 57 -2.91 -27.57 11.50
CA ASN A 57 -3.14 -28.51 12.60
C ASN A 57 -2.15 -28.29 13.72
N ARG A 58 -0.89 -27.99 13.38
CA ARG A 58 0.14 -27.65 14.37
C ARG A 58 -0.31 -26.48 15.24
N LEU A 59 -0.65 -25.34 14.60
CA LEU A 59 -1.10 -24.14 15.29
C LEU A 59 -2.38 -24.41 16.10
N TRP A 60 -3.35 -25.08 15.49
CA TRP A 60 -4.64 -25.37 16.09
C TRP A 60 -4.54 -26.23 17.36
N LEU A 61 -3.64 -27.22 17.35
CA LEU A 61 -3.38 -28.09 18.50
C LEU A 61 -2.58 -27.36 19.58
N GLU A 62 -1.56 -26.57 19.21
CA GLU A 62 -0.79 -25.74 20.15
C GLU A 62 -1.70 -24.71 20.87
N MET A 63 -2.69 -24.16 20.17
CA MET A 63 -3.68 -23.23 20.72
C MET A 63 -4.65 -23.83 21.74
N LYS A 64 -4.65 -25.16 21.92
CA LYS A 64 -5.49 -25.81 22.95
C LYS A 64 -4.95 -25.66 24.36
N GLY A 65 -3.70 -25.20 24.51
CA GLY A 65 -3.13 -24.84 25.81
C GLY A 65 -2.69 -26.01 26.68
N TYR A 66 -2.59 -27.22 26.11
CA TYR A 66 -1.98 -28.37 26.79
C TYR A 66 -0.46 -28.24 26.81
N SER A 67 0.16 -28.75 27.86
CA SER A 67 1.62 -28.77 28.06
C SER A 67 2.29 -29.99 27.42
N ASP A 68 1.59 -31.12 27.33
CA ASP A 68 2.05 -32.31 26.61
C ASP A 68 1.84 -32.13 25.09
N PRO A 69 2.88 -32.26 24.25
CA PRO A 69 2.77 -32.07 22.81
C PRO A 69 2.20 -33.28 22.07
N ARG A 70 1.93 -34.40 22.74
CA ARG A 70 1.48 -35.63 22.09
C ARG A 70 -0.02 -35.61 21.82
N TRP A 71 -0.40 -35.86 20.57
CA TRP A 71 -1.80 -35.96 20.15
C TRP A 71 -2.06 -37.22 19.33
N LEU A 72 -3.05 -38.00 19.73
CA LEU A 72 -3.37 -39.30 19.14
C LEU A 72 -4.88 -39.53 19.05
N THR A 73 -5.30 -40.35 18.08
CA THR A 73 -6.71 -40.78 17.98
C THR A 73 -7.08 -41.74 19.11
N TYR A 74 -8.37 -41.92 19.36
CA TYR A 74 -8.86 -42.90 20.36
C TYR A 74 -8.26 -44.29 20.13
N ASN A 75 -8.34 -44.79 18.90
CA ASN A 75 -7.84 -46.13 18.54
C ASN A 75 -6.32 -46.24 18.68
N GLN A 76 -5.58 -45.14 18.49
CA GLN A 76 -4.15 -45.12 18.74
C GLN A 76 -3.81 -45.16 20.23
N ALA A 77 -4.61 -44.51 21.08
CA ALA A 77 -4.45 -44.63 22.53
C ALA A 77 -4.72 -46.06 22.99
N GLU A 78 -5.82 -46.65 22.54
CA GLU A 78 -6.19 -48.04 22.84
C GLU A 78 -5.10 -49.03 22.39
N ALA A 79 -4.54 -48.85 21.19
CA ALA A 79 -3.44 -49.69 20.68
C ALA A 79 -2.15 -49.57 21.51
N LEU A 80 -1.96 -48.48 22.25
CA LEU A 80 -0.85 -48.28 23.18
C LEU A 80 -1.18 -48.79 24.60
N GLY A 81 -2.34 -49.41 24.80
CA GLY A 81 -2.82 -49.84 26.11
C GLY A 81 -3.22 -48.68 27.02
N ALA A 82 -3.58 -47.53 26.45
CA ALA A 82 -3.96 -46.32 27.15
C ALA A 82 -5.44 -45.97 26.91
N GLN A 83 -6.08 -45.27 27.86
CA GLN A 83 -7.53 -45.02 27.81
C GLN A 83 -7.85 -43.53 27.89
N VAL A 84 -8.60 -43.01 26.92
CA VAL A 84 -9.13 -41.63 26.99
C VAL A 84 -10.11 -41.53 28.17
N ARG A 85 -9.93 -40.53 29.04
CA ARG A 85 -10.79 -40.33 30.20
C ARG A 85 -12.24 -40.06 29.82
N LYS A 86 -13.16 -40.57 30.62
CA LYS A 86 -14.60 -40.37 30.41
C LYS A 86 -14.96 -38.89 30.50
N GLY A 87 -15.59 -38.35 29.46
CA GLY A 87 -16.06 -36.97 29.40
C GLY A 87 -15.13 -36.00 28.67
N GLU A 88 -13.90 -36.42 28.36
CA GLU A 88 -12.96 -35.63 27.56
C GLU A 88 -13.48 -35.42 26.13
N ARG A 89 -13.15 -34.25 25.56
CA ARG A 89 -13.58 -33.88 24.20
C ARG A 89 -12.39 -33.92 23.25
N ALA A 90 -12.59 -34.60 22.12
CA ALA A 90 -11.60 -34.63 21.06
C ALA A 90 -11.46 -33.29 20.35
N THR A 91 -10.26 -32.99 19.89
CA THR A 91 -9.98 -31.90 18.95
C THR A 91 -10.01 -32.43 17.52
N THR A 92 -10.74 -31.74 16.64
CA THR A 92 -10.82 -32.10 15.23
C THR A 92 -9.66 -31.46 14.46
N ILE A 93 -9.02 -32.25 13.59
CA ILE A 93 -7.97 -31.83 12.65
C ILE A 93 -8.35 -32.23 11.23
N GLU A 94 -7.78 -31.58 10.22
CA GLU A 94 -7.97 -31.95 8.82
C GLU A 94 -6.72 -32.59 8.21
N TYR A 95 -6.88 -33.50 7.26
CA TYR A 95 -5.76 -33.99 6.46
C TYR A 95 -6.24 -34.35 5.05
N TRP A 96 -5.31 -34.31 4.10
CA TRP A 96 -5.62 -34.59 2.70
C TRP A 96 -5.20 -36.02 2.36
N LYS A 97 -6.15 -36.80 1.83
CA LYS A 97 -5.89 -38.15 1.33
C LYS A 97 -5.73 -38.07 -0.19
N TRP A 98 -4.61 -38.58 -0.68
CA TRP A 98 -4.24 -38.58 -2.09
C TRP A 98 -4.43 -39.94 -2.77
N SER A 99 -4.61 -41.00 -1.99
CA SER A 99 -4.83 -42.37 -2.48
C SER A 99 -5.89 -43.10 -1.64
N GLU A 100 -6.50 -44.13 -2.19
CA GLU A 100 -7.40 -45.03 -1.48
C GLU A 100 -7.01 -46.49 -1.70
N ARG A 101 -7.20 -47.32 -0.67
CA ARG A 101 -6.99 -48.76 -0.77
C ARG A 101 -8.23 -49.39 -1.38
N GLU A 102 -8.10 -49.91 -2.60
CA GLU A 102 -9.14 -50.71 -3.24
C GLU A 102 -8.80 -52.19 -3.12
N ALA A 103 -9.80 -53.00 -2.76
CA ALA A 103 -9.68 -54.45 -2.84
C ALA A 103 -9.52 -54.88 -4.30
N VAL A 104 -8.44 -55.61 -4.60
CA VAL A 104 -8.22 -56.17 -5.93
C VAL A 104 -9.16 -57.36 -6.11
N ARG A 105 -9.90 -57.35 -7.21
CA ARG A 105 -10.82 -58.43 -7.59
C ARG A 105 -10.38 -59.02 -8.92
N ASP A 106 -10.58 -60.32 -9.10
CA ASP A 106 -10.36 -61.01 -10.37
C ASP A 106 -11.46 -60.66 -11.39
N ASP A 107 -11.33 -61.16 -12.63
CA ASP A 107 -12.30 -60.91 -13.71
C ASP A 107 -13.71 -61.48 -13.42
N ALA A 108 -13.84 -62.34 -12.40
CA ALA A 108 -15.11 -62.89 -11.92
C ALA A 108 -15.67 -62.14 -10.69
N GLY A 109 -14.96 -61.10 -10.21
CA GLY A 109 -15.36 -60.26 -9.08
C GLY A 109 -14.97 -60.82 -7.70
N ASN A 110 -14.20 -61.89 -7.62
CA ASN A 110 -13.76 -62.48 -6.35
C ASN A 110 -12.53 -61.75 -5.78
N PRO A 111 -12.37 -61.69 -4.44
CA PRO A 111 -11.17 -61.11 -3.82
C PRO A 111 -9.90 -61.84 -4.26
N VAL A 112 -8.94 -61.11 -4.83
CA VAL A 112 -7.58 -61.62 -5.02
C VAL A 112 -6.93 -61.69 -3.64
N LEU A 113 -6.31 -62.82 -3.31
CA LEU A 113 -5.61 -63.00 -2.04
C LEU A 113 -4.10 -62.84 -2.23
N ASP A 114 -3.42 -62.32 -1.21
CA ASP A 114 -1.97 -62.19 -1.19
C ASP A 114 -1.28 -63.52 -0.82
N ALA A 115 0.05 -63.52 -0.74
CA ALA A 115 0.84 -64.71 -0.41
C ALA A 115 0.56 -65.30 0.99
N ARG A 116 -0.20 -64.62 1.85
CA ARG A 116 -0.60 -65.05 3.20
C ARG A 116 -2.07 -65.48 3.25
N GLY A 117 -2.79 -65.44 2.12
CA GLY A 117 -4.21 -65.76 2.06
C GLY A 117 -5.13 -64.64 2.52
N GLU A 118 -4.60 -63.42 2.70
CA GLU A 118 -5.39 -62.24 3.06
C GLU A 118 -5.80 -61.47 1.81
N GLN A 119 -6.91 -60.73 1.86
CA GLN A 119 -7.39 -59.96 0.72
C GLN A 119 -6.33 -58.94 0.26
N PHE A 120 -5.99 -59.00 -1.03
CA PHE A 120 -5.02 -58.13 -1.66
C PHE A 120 -5.65 -56.76 -1.96
N TYR A 121 -4.98 -55.69 -1.54
CA TYR A 121 -5.39 -54.31 -1.77
C TYR A 121 -4.35 -53.60 -2.63
N ARG A 122 -4.80 -52.74 -3.54
CA ARG A 122 -3.95 -51.81 -4.28
C ARG A 122 -4.23 -50.39 -3.83
N ASP A 123 -3.18 -49.57 -3.76
CA ASP A 123 -3.34 -48.13 -3.55
C ASP A 123 -3.66 -47.47 -4.89
N VAL A 124 -4.85 -46.88 -5.00
CA VAL A 124 -5.29 -46.13 -6.17
C VAL A 124 -5.18 -44.65 -5.87
N GLN A 125 -4.41 -43.92 -6.68
CA GLN A 125 -4.31 -42.46 -6.56
C GLN A 125 -5.65 -41.81 -6.90
N LEU A 126 -6.17 -40.95 -6.02
CA LEU A 126 -7.39 -40.21 -6.25
C LEU A 126 -7.15 -39.12 -7.30
N THR A 127 -8.02 -39.00 -8.29
CA THR A 127 -7.94 -37.93 -9.31
C THR A 127 -8.16 -36.53 -8.74
N ARG A 128 -8.84 -36.44 -7.58
CA ARG A 128 -8.95 -35.22 -6.78
C ARG A 128 -8.68 -35.56 -5.31
N PRO A 129 -7.74 -34.88 -4.65
CA PRO A 129 -7.46 -35.14 -3.24
C PRO A 129 -8.68 -34.77 -2.39
N SER A 130 -8.97 -35.60 -1.40
CA SER A 130 -10.14 -35.44 -0.54
C SER A 130 -9.72 -35.00 0.86
N VAL A 131 -10.49 -34.07 1.44
CA VAL A 131 -10.30 -33.62 2.82
C VAL A 131 -10.97 -34.62 3.76
N PHE A 132 -10.21 -35.10 4.73
CA PHE A 132 -10.69 -35.94 5.82
C PHE A 132 -10.50 -35.23 7.15
N TYR A 133 -11.33 -35.59 8.11
CA TYR A 133 -11.26 -35.09 9.47
C TYR A 133 -10.94 -36.22 10.43
N ALA A 134 -9.97 -36.00 11.32
CA ALA A 134 -9.66 -36.90 12.41
C ALA A 134 -9.96 -36.23 13.75
N LYS A 135 -10.35 -37.05 14.72
CA LYS A 135 -10.54 -36.65 16.11
C LYS A 135 -9.35 -37.14 16.93
N VAL A 136 -8.60 -36.21 17.48
CA VAL A 136 -7.41 -36.47 18.29
C VAL A 136 -7.61 -35.97 19.71
N PHE A 137 -6.99 -36.65 20.66
CA PHE A 137 -6.95 -36.31 22.06
C PHE A 137 -5.50 -35.97 22.42
N ASN A 138 -5.33 -34.98 23.30
CA ASN A 138 -4.03 -34.70 23.88
C ASN A 138 -3.67 -35.81 24.88
N ALA A 139 -2.39 -36.15 25.04
CA ALA A 139 -1.97 -37.17 26.01
C ALA A 139 -2.35 -36.83 27.46
N GLU A 140 -2.50 -35.54 27.81
CA GLU A 140 -3.05 -35.14 29.12
C GLU A 140 -4.50 -35.60 29.33
N GLN A 141 -5.24 -35.92 28.26
CA GLN A 141 -6.63 -36.44 28.30
C GLN A 141 -6.70 -37.97 28.40
N VAL A 142 -5.56 -38.65 28.37
CA VAL A 142 -5.45 -40.11 28.28
C VAL A 142 -4.77 -40.64 29.54
N GLU A 143 -5.41 -41.59 30.21
CA GLU A 143 -4.84 -42.34 31.33
C GLU A 143 -3.87 -43.41 30.81
N GLU A 144 -2.92 -43.81 31.66
CA GLU A 144 -1.94 -44.87 31.37
C GLU A 144 -0.93 -44.52 30.26
N MET A 145 -0.86 -43.24 29.87
CA MET A 145 0.22 -42.72 29.02
C MET A 145 1.51 -42.55 29.83
N PRO A 146 2.68 -42.98 29.28
CA PRO A 146 3.98 -42.68 29.89
C PRO A 146 4.16 -41.15 30.05
N PRO A 147 4.76 -40.66 31.15
CA PRO A 147 5.05 -39.24 31.32
C PRO A 147 5.84 -38.67 30.14
N TYR A 148 5.47 -37.47 29.70
CA TYR A 148 6.24 -36.79 28.67
C TYR A 148 7.57 -36.30 29.23
N VAL A 149 8.65 -36.66 28.57
CA VAL A 149 9.98 -36.14 28.86
C VAL A 149 10.29 -35.10 27.80
N ALA A 150 10.22 -33.83 28.18
CA ALA A 150 10.55 -32.72 27.29
C ALA A 150 12.01 -32.82 26.82
N ASN A 151 12.25 -32.49 25.56
CA ASN A 151 13.61 -32.42 25.05
C ASN A 151 14.38 -31.31 25.78
N GLN A 152 15.58 -31.63 26.24
CA GLN A 152 16.48 -30.64 26.80
C GLN A 152 17.14 -29.83 25.68
N LEU A 153 17.40 -28.55 25.95
CA LEU A 153 18.22 -27.71 25.08
C LEU A 153 19.65 -28.25 25.04
N PHE A 154 20.05 -28.82 23.91
CA PHE A 154 21.42 -29.28 23.67
C PHE A 154 22.25 -28.29 22.83
N PHE A 155 21.71 -27.10 22.55
CA PHE A 155 22.35 -26.09 21.72
C PHE A 155 22.20 -24.70 22.34
N ASP A 156 23.10 -23.79 21.97
CA ASP A 156 22.99 -22.37 22.31
C ASP A 156 22.07 -21.68 21.30
N PRO A 157 20.93 -21.10 21.73
CA PRO A 157 19.95 -20.45 20.85
C PRO A 157 20.56 -19.42 19.89
N ILE A 158 21.51 -18.61 20.38
CA ILE A 158 22.10 -17.51 19.65
C ILE A 158 23.09 -18.02 18.62
N VAL A 159 23.93 -18.98 19.01
CA VAL A 159 24.87 -19.61 18.08
C VAL A 159 24.13 -20.34 16.96
N SER A 160 23.03 -21.04 17.29
CA SER A 160 22.20 -21.69 16.28
C SER A 160 21.53 -20.68 15.34
N ALA A 161 21.02 -19.57 15.86
CA ALA A 161 20.43 -18.51 15.05
C ALA A 161 21.44 -17.91 14.06
N ASP A 162 22.63 -17.58 14.55
CA ASP A 162 23.72 -17.02 13.75
C ASP A 162 24.17 -17.99 12.66
N GLY A 163 24.34 -19.27 13.01
CA GLY A 163 24.66 -20.33 12.05
C GLY A 163 23.61 -20.43 10.93
N ILE A 164 22.31 -20.42 11.29
CA ILE A 164 21.21 -20.43 10.32
C ILE A 164 21.28 -19.22 9.38
N LEU A 165 21.49 -18.01 9.92
CA LEU A 165 21.59 -16.80 9.11
C LEU A 165 22.77 -16.87 8.13
N GLN A 166 23.92 -17.34 8.59
CA GLN A 166 25.11 -17.50 7.74
C GLN A 166 24.90 -18.57 6.65
N GLU A 167 24.40 -19.74 7.03
CA GLU A 167 24.13 -20.85 6.11
C GLU A 167 22.99 -20.54 5.13
N SER A 168 22.10 -19.60 5.45
CA SER A 168 21.01 -19.19 4.56
C SER A 168 21.52 -18.60 3.23
N GLY A 169 22.73 -18.03 3.23
CA GLY A 169 23.30 -17.32 2.09
C GLY A 169 22.61 -15.99 1.77
N VAL A 170 21.62 -15.55 2.55
CA VAL A 170 20.96 -14.26 2.40
C VAL A 170 21.81 -13.20 3.08
N LYS A 171 22.14 -12.13 2.36
CA LYS A 171 23.03 -11.08 2.86
C LYS A 171 22.32 -10.23 3.91
N LEU A 172 22.88 -10.20 5.12
CA LEU A 172 22.42 -9.39 6.25
C LEU A 172 23.30 -8.14 6.41
N LEU A 173 22.68 -6.96 6.46
CA LEU A 173 23.32 -5.65 6.61
C LEU A 173 22.81 -4.96 7.86
N ASN A 174 23.73 -4.46 8.69
CA ASN A 174 23.43 -3.70 9.90
C ASN A 174 23.55 -2.18 9.64
N ASP A 175 22.80 -1.68 8.66
CA ASP A 175 22.92 -0.34 8.10
C ASP A 175 21.72 0.58 8.42
N GLN A 176 20.76 0.10 9.21
CA GLN A 176 19.59 0.90 9.62
C GLN A 176 19.78 1.53 11.01
N SER A 177 19.01 2.57 11.30
CA SER A 177 18.98 3.21 12.62
C SER A 177 17.94 2.58 13.56
N ASP A 178 16.72 2.37 13.07
CA ASP A 178 15.53 2.14 13.89
C ASP A 178 14.50 1.21 13.22
N ARG A 179 14.85 0.57 12.10
CA ARG A 179 13.94 -0.31 11.34
C ARG A 179 14.64 -1.56 10.82
N ALA A 180 13.89 -2.66 10.73
CA ALA A 180 14.30 -3.89 10.07
C ALA A 180 13.40 -4.17 8.85
N PHE A 181 13.97 -4.68 7.76
CA PHE A 181 13.21 -5.13 6.59
C PHE A 181 14.04 -6.02 5.66
N TYR A 182 13.36 -6.91 4.94
CA TYR A 182 13.87 -7.59 3.76
C TYR A 182 13.57 -6.78 2.48
N SER A 183 14.56 -6.68 1.58
CA SER A 183 14.44 -6.07 0.26
C SER A 183 14.42 -7.16 -0.82
N PRO A 184 13.25 -7.47 -1.43
CA PRO A 184 13.16 -8.46 -2.50
C PRO A 184 13.97 -8.11 -3.76
N MET A 185 14.23 -6.82 -3.99
CA MET A 185 14.95 -6.36 -5.19
C MET A 185 16.45 -6.62 -5.10
N SER A 186 17.06 -6.33 -3.95
CA SER A 186 18.49 -6.52 -3.71
C SER A 186 18.83 -7.87 -3.09
N ASP A 187 17.81 -8.66 -2.75
CA ASP A 187 17.89 -9.91 -2.01
C ASP A 187 18.72 -9.78 -0.71
N GLN A 188 18.40 -8.76 0.08
CA GLN A 188 19.17 -8.36 1.27
C GLN A 188 18.24 -8.08 2.45
N MET A 189 18.69 -8.47 3.64
CA MET A 189 18.08 -8.11 4.93
C MET A 189 18.81 -6.90 5.50
N HIS A 190 18.07 -5.91 5.97
CA HIS A 190 18.59 -4.67 6.54
C HIS A 190 18.06 -4.50 7.96
N LEU A 191 18.94 -4.46 8.94
CA LEU A 191 18.62 -4.34 10.35
C LEU A 191 19.40 -3.18 11.00
N PRO A 192 18.97 -2.69 12.18
CA PRO A 192 19.81 -1.87 13.03
C PRO A 192 20.99 -2.67 13.57
N PRO A 193 22.09 -2.01 13.99
CA PRO A 193 23.17 -2.71 14.67
C PRO A 193 22.67 -3.41 15.93
N MET A 194 23.27 -4.56 16.28
CA MET A 194 22.86 -5.36 17.44
C MET A 194 22.80 -4.56 18.76
N SER A 195 23.64 -3.53 18.90
CA SER A 195 23.62 -2.61 20.05
C SER A 195 22.37 -1.75 20.18
N ALA A 196 21.52 -1.68 19.14
CA ALA A 196 20.24 -0.98 19.16
C ALA A 196 19.09 -1.86 19.70
N PHE A 197 19.37 -3.12 20.03
CA PHE A 197 18.40 -4.05 20.62
C PHE A 197 18.69 -4.25 22.11
N ASP A 198 17.63 -4.47 22.90
CA ASP A 198 17.76 -4.68 24.35
C ASP A 198 18.52 -5.97 24.65
N THR A 199 18.30 -7.01 23.84
CA THR A 199 18.99 -8.29 23.96
C THR A 199 19.41 -8.85 22.59
N ALA A 200 20.39 -9.75 22.59
CA ALA A 200 20.75 -10.51 21.38
C ALA A 200 19.56 -11.35 20.86
N TYR A 201 18.71 -11.84 21.76
CA TYR A 201 17.49 -12.56 21.41
C TYR A 201 16.56 -11.71 20.53
N ASP A 202 16.38 -10.43 20.85
CA ASP A 202 15.54 -9.52 20.05
C ASP A 202 16.12 -9.30 18.66
N TYR A 203 17.45 -9.17 18.56
CA TYR A 203 18.14 -9.02 17.28
C TYR A 203 17.94 -10.26 16.40
N TYR A 204 18.21 -11.47 16.92
CA TYR A 204 18.11 -12.69 16.13
C TYR A 204 16.66 -13.07 15.81
N ALA A 205 15.71 -12.81 16.71
CA ALA A 205 14.28 -12.97 16.42
C ALA A 205 13.86 -12.06 15.25
N THR A 206 14.31 -10.80 15.25
CA THR A 206 14.04 -9.85 14.15
C THR A 206 14.71 -10.32 12.86
N ALA A 207 15.97 -10.76 12.90
CA ALA A 207 16.68 -11.23 11.71
C ALA A 207 16.05 -12.49 11.10
N LEU A 208 15.56 -13.42 11.93
CA LEU A 208 14.87 -14.63 11.48
C LEU A 208 13.48 -14.33 10.89
N HIS A 209 12.78 -13.30 11.38
CA HIS A 209 11.57 -12.78 10.75
C HIS A 209 11.86 -12.28 9.33
N GLU A 210 12.89 -11.44 9.17
CA GLU A 210 13.30 -10.95 7.84
C GLU A 210 13.80 -12.08 6.92
N LEU A 211 14.44 -13.10 7.48
CA LEU A 211 14.80 -14.30 6.73
C LEU A 211 13.56 -15.05 6.24
N GLY A 212 12.49 -15.07 7.04
CA GLY A 212 11.17 -15.56 6.66
C GLY A 212 10.66 -14.90 5.38
N HIS A 213 10.72 -13.57 5.30
CA HIS A 213 10.44 -12.83 4.06
C HIS A 213 11.41 -13.19 2.95
N ALA A 214 12.71 -13.27 3.26
CA ALA A 214 13.71 -13.59 2.25
C ALA A 214 13.39 -14.91 1.55
N THR A 215 12.93 -15.95 2.23
CA THR A 215 12.56 -17.22 1.57
C THR A 215 11.56 -17.07 0.41
N GLY A 216 10.79 -15.98 0.36
CA GLY A 216 9.81 -15.68 -0.69
C GLY A 216 10.39 -15.20 -2.02
N HIS A 217 11.69 -14.87 -2.09
CA HIS A 217 12.33 -14.39 -3.33
C HIS A 217 12.13 -15.34 -4.52
N ARG A 218 12.16 -14.76 -5.73
CA ARG A 218 11.97 -15.48 -7.01
C ARG A 218 12.91 -16.65 -7.23
N SER A 219 14.11 -16.63 -6.64
CA SER A 219 15.08 -17.73 -6.75
C SER A 219 14.85 -18.84 -5.72
N ARG A 220 13.92 -18.65 -4.79
CA ARG A 220 13.58 -19.58 -3.71
C ARG A 220 12.12 -20.03 -3.86
N MET A 221 11.21 -19.62 -2.98
CA MET A 221 9.82 -20.09 -3.01
C MET A 221 8.91 -19.30 -3.97
N ASP A 222 9.41 -18.25 -4.64
CA ASP A 222 8.68 -17.40 -5.61
C ASP A 222 7.29 -16.97 -5.11
N ARG A 223 7.25 -16.48 -3.87
CA ARG A 223 6.03 -15.94 -3.26
C ARG A 223 5.78 -14.51 -3.76
N GLU A 224 4.52 -14.11 -3.70
CA GLU A 224 4.10 -12.80 -4.19
C GLU A 224 4.33 -11.71 -3.14
N PHE A 225 5.01 -10.64 -3.52
CA PHE A 225 5.17 -9.45 -2.71
C PHE A 225 4.27 -8.32 -3.20
N GLY A 226 3.67 -7.58 -2.27
CA GLY A 226 2.81 -6.43 -2.54
C GLY A 226 3.31 -5.16 -1.85
N PRO A 227 2.81 -3.98 -2.25
CA PRO A 227 3.16 -2.73 -1.57
C PRO A 227 2.63 -2.74 -0.14
N PHE A 228 3.35 -2.05 0.75
CA PHE A 228 2.95 -1.86 2.15
C PHE A 228 1.47 -1.45 2.26
N GLY A 229 0.72 -2.14 3.13
CA GLY A 229 -0.70 -1.93 3.36
C GLY A 229 -1.65 -2.55 2.33
N SER A 230 -1.15 -3.24 1.30
CA SER A 230 -1.99 -4.04 0.38
C SER A 230 -2.41 -5.38 1.01
N GLU A 231 -3.45 -6.00 0.42
CA GLU A 231 -3.88 -7.34 0.83
C GLU A 231 -2.77 -8.40 0.61
N VAL A 232 -2.04 -8.30 -0.51
CA VAL A 232 -0.91 -9.20 -0.82
C VAL A 232 0.19 -9.07 0.22
N TYR A 233 0.51 -7.83 0.62
CA TYR A 233 1.46 -7.55 1.70
C TYR A 233 0.98 -8.13 3.03
N ALA A 234 -0.29 -7.93 3.40
CA ALA A 234 -0.87 -8.49 4.63
C ALA A 234 -0.82 -10.03 4.66
N ARG A 235 -1.02 -10.69 3.51
CA ARG A 235 -0.87 -12.14 3.39
C ARG A 235 0.58 -12.60 3.61
N GLU A 236 1.57 -11.85 3.11
CA GLU A 236 3.00 -12.14 3.32
C GLU A 236 3.42 -11.93 4.78
N GLU A 237 3.03 -10.82 5.40
CA GLU A 237 3.26 -10.56 6.83
C GLU A 237 2.67 -11.66 7.71
N LEU A 238 1.44 -12.11 7.44
CA LEU A 238 0.81 -13.19 8.20
C LEU A 238 1.63 -14.50 8.14
N ARG A 239 2.18 -14.83 6.96
CA ARG A 239 3.02 -16.03 6.77
C ARG A 239 4.35 -15.88 7.52
N ALA A 240 5.00 -14.73 7.38
CA ALA A 240 6.28 -14.43 8.00
C ALA A 240 6.15 -14.46 9.53
N GLU A 241 5.12 -13.84 10.10
CA GLU A 241 4.86 -13.85 11.55
C GLU A 241 4.61 -15.25 12.13
N ILE A 242 3.74 -16.03 11.48
CA ILE A 242 3.50 -17.42 11.90
C ILE A 242 4.81 -18.22 11.82
N SER A 243 5.60 -18.04 10.75
CA SER A 243 6.86 -18.76 10.59
C SER A 243 7.92 -18.32 11.62
N SER A 244 7.99 -17.03 11.92
CA SER A 244 8.90 -16.45 12.92
C SER A 244 8.60 -17.05 14.29
N HIS A 245 7.32 -17.13 14.66
CA HIS A 245 6.88 -17.82 15.86
C HIS A 245 7.32 -19.30 15.88
N MET A 246 7.10 -20.03 14.79
CA MET A 246 7.46 -21.45 14.67
C MET A 246 8.98 -21.68 14.80
N VAL A 247 9.80 -20.80 14.23
CA VAL A 247 11.27 -20.86 14.29
C VAL A 247 11.75 -20.48 15.69
N ALA A 248 11.27 -19.34 16.22
CA ALA A 248 11.64 -18.84 17.54
C ALA A 248 11.39 -19.86 18.66
N ARG A 249 10.27 -20.61 18.61
CA ARG A 249 9.97 -21.68 19.57
C ARG A 249 10.94 -22.86 19.48
N GLN A 250 11.34 -23.22 18.26
CA GLN A 250 12.25 -24.36 18.04
C GLN A 250 13.69 -24.02 18.41
N LEU A 251 14.09 -22.74 18.29
CA LEU A 251 15.42 -22.27 18.68
C LEU A 251 15.49 -21.74 20.12
N ALA A 252 14.37 -21.64 20.82
CA ALA A 252 14.27 -21.03 22.16
C ALA A 252 14.81 -19.58 22.26
N ILE A 253 14.70 -18.81 21.18
CA ILE A 253 15.17 -17.41 21.10
C ILE A 253 14.14 -16.43 21.68
N GLY A 254 12.91 -16.89 21.94
CA GLY A 254 11.80 -16.01 22.33
C GLY A 254 11.20 -15.29 21.13
N HIS A 255 9.99 -14.77 21.30
CA HIS A 255 9.23 -14.08 20.25
C HIS A 255 8.65 -12.80 20.82
N PHE A 256 8.79 -11.67 20.12
CA PHE A 256 8.48 -10.32 20.62
C PHE A 256 7.57 -9.53 19.66
N PRO A 257 6.27 -9.86 19.61
CA PRO A 257 5.35 -9.38 18.58
C PRO A 257 4.86 -7.95 18.76
N GLU A 258 5.23 -7.25 19.84
CA GLU A 258 4.80 -5.86 20.11
C GLU A 258 5.21 -4.88 18.99
N ARG A 259 6.22 -5.26 18.18
CA ARG A 259 6.69 -4.51 17.00
C ARG A 259 5.83 -4.71 15.74
N HIS A 260 4.92 -5.70 15.73
CA HIS A 260 4.13 -6.12 14.56
C HIS A 260 2.60 -6.03 14.76
N ALA A 261 2.14 -5.46 15.89
CA ALA A 261 0.72 -5.29 16.20
C ALA A 261 -0.04 -4.40 15.18
N SER A 262 0.68 -3.57 14.43
CA SER A 262 0.14 -2.69 13.38
C SER A 262 -0.50 -3.46 12.21
N TYR A 263 -0.20 -4.75 12.05
CA TYR A 263 -0.73 -5.58 10.95
C TYR A 263 -1.99 -6.38 11.31
N ALA A 264 -2.39 -6.42 12.59
CA ALA A 264 -3.55 -7.20 13.03
C ALA A 264 -4.83 -6.83 12.26
N ALA A 265 -5.07 -5.53 12.05
CA ALA A 265 -6.24 -5.06 11.31
C ALA A 265 -6.25 -5.50 9.83
N SER A 266 -5.09 -5.56 9.18
CA SER A 266 -5.00 -6.00 7.78
C SER A 266 -5.13 -7.51 7.65
N TRP A 267 -4.63 -8.30 8.62
CA TRP A 267 -4.87 -9.74 8.69
C TRP A 267 -6.34 -10.08 8.91
N LEU A 268 -7.01 -9.41 9.86
CA LEU A 268 -8.43 -9.63 10.12
C LEU A 268 -9.26 -9.37 8.86
N LYS A 269 -8.93 -8.32 8.09
CA LYS A 269 -9.58 -8.08 6.80
C LYS A 269 -9.40 -9.25 5.81
N VAL A 270 -8.17 -9.71 5.63
CA VAL A 270 -7.86 -10.87 4.76
C VAL A 270 -8.65 -12.10 5.18
N LEU A 271 -8.68 -12.40 6.49
CA LEU A 271 -9.36 -13.59 7.02
C LEU A 271 -10.89 -13.47 6.96
N LYS A 272 -11.43 -12.26 7.04
CA LYS A 272 -12.86 -12.00 6.87
C LYS A 272 -13.30 -12.24 5.42
N ASP A 273 -12.48 -11.82 4.46
CA ASP A 273 -12.78 -11.96 3.03
C ASP A 273 -12.50 -13.38 2.52
N ASP A 274 -11.48 -14.07 3.05
CA ASP A 274 -11.07 -15.42 2.65
C ASP A 274 -10.59 -16.26 3.85
N ARG A 275 -11.48 -17.13 4.35
CA ARG A 275 -11.17 -18.05 5.47
C ARG A 275 -10.06 -19.04 5.14
N ASN A 276 -9.88 -19.41 3.86
CA ASN A 276 -8.82 -20.33 3.44
C ASN A 276 -7.44 -19.65 3.44
N ALA A 277 -7.38 -18.32 3.48
CA ALA A 277 -6.12 -17.58 3.57
C ALA A 277 -5.30 -18.00 4.80
N LEU A 278 -5.96 -18.29 5.93
CA LEU A 278 -5.31 -18.76 7.14
C LEU A 278 -4.63 -20.12 6.95
N PHE A 279 -5.33 -21.06 6.32
CA PHE A 279 -4.83 -22.41 6.06
C PHE A 279 -3.63 -22.38 5.11
N GLN A 280 -3.69 -21.54 4.09
CA GLN A 280 -2.59 -21.30 3.17
C GLN A 280 -1.41 -20.65 3.89
N ALA A 281 -1.66 -19.62 4.71
CA ALA A 281 -0.63 -18.95 5.47
C ALA A 281 0.09 -19.90 6.44
N ALA A 282 -0.66 -20.73 7.18
CA ALA A 282 -0.10 -21.72 8.09
C ALA A 282 0.71 -22.79 7.36
N ARG A 283 0.23 -23.30 6.22
CA ARG A 283 0.97 -24.26 5.38
C ARG A 283 2.28 -23.65 4.88
N ASP A 284 2.22 -22.43 4.37
CA ASP A 284 3.39 -21.77 3.79
C ASP A 284 4.38 -21.35 4.88
N ALA A 285 3.90 -20.94 6.06
CA ALA A 285 4.73 -20.68 7.23
C ALA A 285 5.49 -21.91 7.73
N ASP A 286 4.87 -23.09 7.72
CA ASP A 286 5.53 -24.35 8.10
C ASP A 286 6.64 -24.70 7.09
N ARG A 287 6.44 -24.45 5.79
CA ARG A 287 7.48 -24.57 4.75
C ARG A 287 8.62 -23.58 4.96
N ILE A 288 8.32 -22.32 5.29
CA ILE A 288 9.32 -21.30 5.62
C ILE A 288 10.15 -21.76 6.83
N ALA A 289 9.49 -22.19 7.90
CA ALA A 289 10.18 -22.66 9.11
C ALA A 289 11.07 -23.88 8.82
N THR A 290 10.60 -24.84 8.03
CA THR A 290 11.44 -25.99 7.61
C THR A 290 12.62 -25.55 6.74
N TRP A 291 12.42 -24.62 5.80
CA TRP A 291 13.53 -24.10 4.97
C TRP A 291 14.61 -23.41 5.82
N ILE A 292 14.20 -22.69 6.86
CA ILE A 292 15.10 -21.99 7.79
C ILE A 292 15.86 -23.00 8.66
N LEU A 293 15.15 -23.96 9.26
CA LEU A 293 15.70 -24.87 10.28
C LEU A 293 16.38 -26.11 9.72
N ASP A 294 16.05 -26.53 8.49
CA ASP A 294 16.58 -27.75 7.86
C ASP A 294 17.16 -27.42 6.47
N PRO A 295 18.46 -27.08 6.39
CA PRO A 295 19.13 -26.80 5.13
C PRO A 295 19.01 -27.90 4.08
N SER A 296 18.88 -29.17 4.50
CA SER A 296 18.78 -30.31 3.58
C SER A 296 17.47 -30.32 2.78
N LYS A 297 16.44 -29.63 3.29
CA LYS A 297 15.10 -29.57 2.69
C LYS A 297 14.87 -28.36 1.79
N ARG A 298 15.80 -27.41 1.75
CA ARG A 298 15.63 -26.14 1.02
C ARG A 298 15.33 -26.35 -0.46
N GLN A 299 16.15 -27.14 -1.14
CA GLN A 299 16.03 -27.36 -2.58
C GLN A 299 14.73 -28.08 -2.95
N GLU A 300 14.32 -29.08 -2.16
CA GLU A 300 13.06 -29.82 -2.34
C GLU A 300 11.86 -28.85 -2.24
N ILE A 301 11.81 -28.03 -1.19
CA ILE A 301 10.72 -27.07 -0.94
C ILE A 301 10.65 -26.01 -2.05
N GLU A 302 11.80 -25.47 -2.47
CA GLU A 302 11.88 -24.47 -3.53
C GLU A 302 11.31 -25.00 -4.85
N GLN A 303 11.70 -26.23 -5.23
CA GLN A 303 11.22 -26.88 -6.46
C GLN A 303 9.72 -27.15 -6.41
N GLU A 304 9.20 -27.68 -5.30
CA GLU A 304 7.78 -27.95 -5.12
C GLU A 304 6.95 -26.67 -5.22
N MET A 305 7.37 -25.60 -4.55
CA MET A 305 6.65 -24.31 -4.54
C MET A 305 6.63 -23.67 -5.92
N GLN A 306 7.76 -23.65 -6.62
CA GLN A 306 7.86 -23.11 -7.97
C GLN A 306 7.01 -23.91 -8.97
N ALA A 307 6.99 -25.25 -8.85
CA ALA A 307 6.15 -26.11 -9.67
C ALA A 307 4.65 -25.85 -9.44
N GLN A 308 4.24 -25.73 -8.17
CA GLN A 308 2.87 -25.41 -7.80
C GLN A 308 2.42 -24.05 -8.36
N ARG A 309 3.26 -23.01 -8.24
CA ARG A 309 2.99 -21.66 -8.79
C ARG A 309 2.84 -21.68 -10.31
N LYS A 310 3.68 -22.45 -11.02
CA LYS A 310 3.57 -22.63 -12.48
C LYS A 310 2.27 -23.33 -12.87
N ALA A 311 1.89 -24.38 -12.16
CA ALA A 311 0.64 -25.10 -12.41
C ALA A 311 -0.60 -24.23 -12.20
N THR A 312 -0.66 -23.46 -11.10
CA THR A 312 -1.78 -22.52 -10.84
C THR A 312 -1.91 -21.47 -11.94
N LYS A 313 -0.79 -20.88 -12.39
CA LYS A 313 -0.80 -19.93 -13.52
C LYS A 313 -1.30 -20.56 -14.82
N MET A 314 -1.04 -21.84 -15.07
CA MET A 314 -1.54 -22.57 -16.25
C MET A 314 -3.05 -22.86 -16.14
N GLU A 315 -3.56 -23.23 -14.96
CA GLU A 315 -4.99 -23.47 -14.75
C GLU A 315 -5.81 -22.17 -14.85
N GLU A 316 -5.34 -21.08 -14.27
CA GLU A 316 -5.98 -19.75 -14.38
C GLU A 316 -6.12 -19.31 -15.84
N GLN A 317 -5.14 -19.61 -16.68
CA GLN A 317 -5.18 -19.35 -18.13
C GLN A 317 -6.16 -20.26 -18.90
N GLN A 318 -6.51 -21.43 -18.35
CA GLN A 318 -7.43 -22.39 -18.98
C GLN A 318 -8.90 -22.18 -18.57
N LEU A 319 -9.17 -21.66 -17.37
CA LEU A 319 -10.51 -21.47 -16.80
C LEU A 319 -11.29 -20.26 -17.35
N GLU A 320 -10.67 -19.36 -18.12
CA GLU A 320 -11.29 -18.14 -18.66
C GLU A 320 -12.17 -18.34 -19.94
N ALA A 321 -12.57 -19.56 -20.31
CA ALA A 321 -13.41 -19.83 -21.50
C ALA A 321 -14.77 -20.50 -21.18
N PRO A 322 -15.95 -19.85 -21.39
CA PRO A 322 -17.25 -20.48 -21.14
C PRO A 322 -17.85 -21.24 -22.36
N GLU A 323 -18.59 -22.32 -22.02
CA GLU A 323 -19.15 -23.42 -22.84
C GLU A 323 -20.01 -23.11 -24.08
N GLN A 324 -20.39 -21.87 -24.38
CA GLN A 324 -21.18 -21.57 -25.61
C GLN A 324 -20.32 -21.52 -26.89
N ALA A 325 -18.99 -21.49 -26.75
CA ALA A 325 -18.06 -21.47 -27.88
C ALA A 325 -17.93 -22.81 -28.62
N GLN A 326 -18.33 -23.93 -28.00
CA GLN A 326 -18.07 -25.27 -28.55
C GLN A 326 -18.79 -25.54 -29.88
N ASN A 327 -19.89 -24.82 -30.17
CA ASN A 327 -20.64 -25.05 -31.41
C ASN A 327 -20.19 -24.17 -32.59
N LEU A 328 -19.56 -23.00 -32.34
CA LEU A 328 -19.05 -22.09 -33.39
C LEU A 328 -17.56 -22.30 -33.71
N GLN A 329 -16.79 -22.91 -32.80
CA GLN A 329 -15.35 -23.16 -32.97
C GLN A 329 -14.99 -24.19 -34.05
N ARG A 330 -15.95 -24.87 -34.69
CA ARG A 330 -15.68 -25.85 -35.76
C ARG A 330 -15.54 -25.23 -37.15
N LEU A 331 -15.93 -23.97 -37.34
CA LEU A 331 -15.78 -23.27 -38.62
C LEU A 331 -14.47 -22.47 -38.65
N PRO A 332 -13.69 -22.52 -39.75
CA PRO A 332 -12.44 -21.78 -39.88
C PRO A 332 -12.63 -20.28 -39.62
N LYS A 333 -11.67 -19.66 -38.92
CA LYS A 333 -11.65 -18.21 -38.69
C LYS A 333 -11.01 -17.51 -39.89
N ILE A 334 -11.61 -16.42 -40.32
CA ILE A 334 -11.08 -15.50 -41.32
C ILE A 334 -10.79 -14.17 -40.64
N TRP A 335 -9.53 -13.78 -40.62
CA TRP A 335 -9.06 -12.56 -39.96
C TRP A 335 -9.39 -11.32 -40.79
N LEU A 336 -9.72 -10.23 -40.08
CA LEU A 336 -10.15 -8.96 -40.63
C LEU A 336 -9.25 -7.84 -40.12
N GLN A 337 -8.91 -6.88 -40.98
CA GLN A 337 -8.27 -5.62 -40.58
C GLN A 337 -9.33 -4.53 -40.48
N VAL A 338 -9.75 -4.25 -39.25
CA VAL A 338 -10.78 -3.25 -38.95
C VAL A 338 -10.12 -2.05 -38.24
N PRO A 339 -10.07 -0.87 -38.87
CA PRO A 339 -9.66 0.36 -38.19
C PRO A 339 -10.51 0.64 -36.95
N PHE A 340 -9.92 1.18 -35.87
CA PHE A 340 -10.67 1.40 -34.61
C PHE A 340 -11.93 2.25 -34.79
N LYS A 341 -11.92 3.21 -35.73
CA LYS A 341 -13.07 4.06 -36.06
C LYS A 341 -14.24 3.28 -36.71
N GLU A 342 -13.96 2.13 -37.29
CA GLU A 342 -14.93 1.29 -38.02
C GLU A 342 -15.39 0.06 -37.23
N LYS A 343 -14.96 -0.06 -35.97
CA LYS A 343 -15.23 -1.23 -35.11
C LYS A 343 -16.72 -1.56 -34.95
N GLU A 344 -17.57 -0.54 -34.82
CA GLU A 344 -19.02 -0.74 -34.64
C GLU A 344 -19.69 -1.20 -35.94
N ALA A 345 -19.20 -0.71 -37.09
CA ALA A 345 -19.67 -1.14 -38.41
C ALA A 345 -19.26 -2.58 -38.71
N ALA A 346 -18.01 -2.95 -38.39
CA ALA A 346 -17.54 -4.33 -38.55
C ALA A 346 -18.29 -5.30 -37.63
N LYS A 347 -18.55 -4.89 -36.38
CA LYS A 347 -19.34 -5.68 -35.43
C LYS A 347 -20.79 -5.88 -35.88
N ALA A 348 -21.41 -4.85 -36.45
CA ALA A 348 -22.75 -4.95 -37.04
C ALA A 348 -22.79 -5.88 -38.26
N ALA A 349 -21.70 -5.95 -39.03
CA ALA A 349 -21.54 -6.86 -40.17
C ALA A 349 -21.17 -8.31 -39.78
N GLY A 350 -21.09 -8.63 -38.48
CA GLY A 350 -20.84 -9.99 -37.98
C GLY A 350 -19.39 -10.28 -37.59
N ALA A 351 -18.49 -9.30 -37.66
CA ALA A 351 -17.12 -9.45 -37.16
C ALA A 351 -17.09 -9.54 -35.64
N ARG A 352 -16.22 -10.42 -35.11
CA ARG A 352 -15.99 -10.61 -33.67
C ARG A 352 -14.53 -10.30 -33.34
N TRP A 353 -14.30 -9.84 -32.12
CA TRP A 353 -12.97 -9.55 -31.62
C TRP A 353 -12.39 -10.77 -30.92
N ASP A 354 -11.20 -11.22 -31.33
CA ASP A 354 -10.43 -12.24 -30.62
C ASP A 354 -9.51 -11.54 -29.62
N GLY A 355 -9.80 -11.64 -28.32
CA GLY A 355 -9.02 -10.98 -27.28
C GLY A 355 -7.59 -11.50 -27.16
N THR A 356 -7.35 -12.76 -27.55
CA THR A 356 -6.05 -13.44 -27.49
C THR A 356 -5.16 -13.00 -28.66
N HIS A 357 -5.70 -12.99 -29.88
CA HIS A 357 -4.98 -12.57 -31.09
C HIS A 357 -5.07 -11.06 -31.35
N LYS A 358 -5.86 -10.34 -30.53
CA LYS A 358 -6.18 -8.90 -30.67
C LYS A 358 -6.48 -8.51 -32.11
N SER A 359 -7.31 -9.31 -32.76
CA SER A 359 -7.66 -9.14 -34.17
C SER A 359 -9.16 -9.38 -34.35
N TRP A 360 -9.74 -8.69 -35.32
CA TRP A 360 -11.12 -8.95 -35.74
C TRP A 360 -11.15 -10.20 -36.61
N TYR A 361 -12.21 -10.99 -36.51
CA TYR A 361 -12.40 -12.19 -37.31
C TYR A 361 -13.88 -12.45 -37.58
N VAL A 362 -14.14 -13.28 -38.58
CA VAL A 362 -15.45 -13.88 -38.84
C VAL A 362 -15.27 -15.39 -39.00
N HIS A 363 -16.31 -16.20 -38.78
CA HIS A 363 -16.30 -17.62 -39.14
C HIS A 363 -16.77 -17.80 -40.58
N GLU A 364 -16.20 -18.76 -41.30
CA GLU A 364 -16.60 -19.08 -42.67
C GLU A 364 -18.09 -19.51 -42.73
N GLY A 365 -18.92 -18.76 -43.48
CA GLY A 365 -20.38 -18.90 -43.49
C GLY A 365 -21.08 -17.91 -44.45
N PRO A 366 -22.43 -17.93 -44.52
CA PRO A 366 -23.20 -17.19 -45.54
C PRO A 366 -23.09 -15.66 -45.46
N ASP A 367 -22.69 -15.10 -44.32
CA ASP A 367 -22.57 -13.64 -44.09
C ASP A 367 -21.18 -13.06 -44.41
N ILE A 368 -20.27 -13.89 -44.94
CA ILE A 368 -18.87 -13.51 -45.21
C ILE A 368 -18.72 -12.32 -46.18
N GLU A 369 -19.71 -12.11 -47.05
CA GLU A 369 -19.68 -11.03 -48.05
C GLU A 369 -19.87 -9.65 -47.40
N ALA A 370 -20.56 -9.58 -46.25
CA ALA A 370 -20.79 -8.34 -45.52
C ALA A 370 -19.51 -7.73 -44.91
N VAL A 371 -18.48 -8.55 -44.70
CA VAL A 371 -17.19 -8.13 -44.12
C VAL A 371 -16.05 -8.08 -45.14
N ARG A 372 -16.36 -8.22 -46.43
CA ARG A 372 -15.37 -8.33 -47.50
C ARG A 372 -14.38 -7.16 -47.56
N GLN A 373 -14.84 -5.95 -47.24
CA GLN A 373 -13.99 -4.74 -47.25
C GLN A 373 -12.85 -4.76 -46.21
N TRP A 374 -12.99 -5.55 -45.14
CA TRP A 374 -11.96 -5.72 -44.10
C TRP A 374 -11.16 -7.01 -44.26
N ARG A 375 -11.42 -7.80 -45.31
CA ARG A 375 -10.62 -9.01 -45.61
C ARG A 375 -9.27 -8.59 -46.17
N THR A 376 -8.21 -9.20 -45.64
CA THR A 376 -6.83 -9.00 -46.10
C THR A 376 -6.71 -9.36 -47.58
N GLY A 377 -6.67 -8.31 -48.43
CA GLY A 377 -6.58 -8.44 -49.88
C GLY A 377 -6.42 -7.12 -50.64
N ASN A 378 -6.70 -5.97 -50.02
CA ASN A 378 -6.34 -4.67 -50.58
C ASN A 378 -5.87 -3.76 -49.44
N VAL A 379 -4.57 -3.53 -49.35
CA VAL A 379 -4.00 -2.45 -48.53
C VAL A 379 -3.86 -1.24 -49.45
N PRO A 380 -4.65 -0.17 -49.28
CA PRO A 380 -4.21 1.13 -49.75
C PRO A 380 -3.09 1.58 -48.81
N ALA A 381 -1.87 1.66 -49.31
CA ALA A 381 -0.76 2.27 -48.61
C ALA A 381 -1.08 3.74 -48.28
N ARG A 382 -0.90 4.18 -47.02
CA ARG A 382 -0.80 5.58 -46.54
C ARG A 382 -0.64 5.58 -45.01
N VAL A 383 0.17 6.39 -44.31
CA VAL A 383 1.33 7.27 -44.55
C VAL A 383 2.19 7.15 -43.29
N THR A 384 3.50 7.17 -43.48
CA THR A 384 4.59 7.01 -42.52
C THR A 384 4.67 8.10 -41.44
N ALA A 385 4.43 7.76 -40.17
CA ALA A 385 5.22 8.31 -39.06
C ALA A 385 6.33 7.28 -38.78
N ALA A 386 7.60 7.71 -38.70
CA ALA A 386 8.74 6.79 -38.60
C ALA A 386 8.94 6.25 -37.17
N SER A 387 8.33 6.87 -36.14
CA SER A 387 8.36 6.40 -34.75
C SER A 387 7.16 6.86 -33.89
N PRO A 388 6.85 6.19 -32.76
CA PRO A 388 5.81 6.62 -31.82
C PRO A 388 6.01 8.04 -31.27
N ALA A 389 7.26 8.49 -31.15
CA ALA A 389 7.56 9.84 -30.68
C ALA A 389 7.19 10.92 -31.72
N GLU A 390 7.31 10.62 -33.02
CA GLU A 390 6.85 11.52 -34.08
C GLU A 390 5.32 11.60 -34.14
N GLU A 391 4.63 10.46 -33.97
CA GLU A 391 3.17 10.41 -33.90
C GLU A 391 2.64 11.19 -32.69
N PHE A 392 3.27 11.01 -31.51
CA PHE A 392 2.94 11.81 -30.34
C PHE A 392 3.21 13.29 -30.57
N GLY A 393 4.30 13.62 -31.27
CA GLY A 393 4.63 14.99 -31.65
C GLY A 393 3.60 15.62 -32.58
N ALA A 394 3.02 14.84 -33.49
CA ALA A 394 1.92 15.30 -34.34
C ALA A 394 0.66 15.57 -33.52
N PHE A 395 0.28 14.65 -32.62
CA PHE A 395 -0.85 14.83 -31.69
C PHE A 395 -0.69 16.09 -30.83
N LEU A 396 0.50 16.35 -30.29
CA LEU A 396 0.77 17.54 -29.48
C LEU A 396 0.60 18.82 -30.30
N ARG A 397 1.10 18.86 -31.54
CA ARG A 397 0.95 20.02 -32.44
C ARG A 397 -0.49 20.27 -32.86
N GLU A 398 -1.28 19.21 -33.08
CA GLU A 398 -2.72 19.31 -33.37
C GLU A 398 -3.50 20.01 -32.23
N HIS A 399 -3.04 19.83 -30.98
CA HIS A 399 -3.61 20.47 -29.80
C HIS A 399 -2.90 21.81 -29.46
N GLY A 400 -2.25 22.42 -30.45
CA GLY A 400 -1.64 23.75 -30.35
C GLY A 400 -0.28 23.79 -29.65
N VAL A 401 0.35 22.66 -29.31
CA VAL A 401 1.66 22.67 -28.63
C VAL A 401 2.79 22.95 -29.63
N VAL A 402 3.63 23.94 -29.32
CA VAL A 402 4.80 24.31 -30.14
C VAL A 402 6.02 23.52 -29.67
N LEU A 403 6.48 22.57 -30.49
CA LEU A 403 7.65 21.72 -30.20
C LEU A 403 8.86 22.13 -31.05
N LYS A 404 10.03 22.25 -30.42
CA LYS A 404 11.32 22.53 -31.10
C LYS A 404 11.96 21.27 -31.70
N SER A 405 11.60 20.09 -31.21
CA SER A 405 12.13 18.79 -31.60
C SER A 405 11.05 17.71 -31.46
N VAL A 406 11.40 16.45 -31.75
CA VAL A 406 10.59 15.29 -31.35
C VAL A 406 10.36 15.34 -29.82
N PRO A 407 9.12 15.09 -29.33
CA PRO A 407 8.81 15.18 -27.91
C PRO A 407 9.53 14.11 -27.09
N VAL A 408 9.92 14.48 -25.87
CA VAL A 408 10.55 13.54 -24.94
C VAL A 408 9.48 12.63 -24.34
N MET A 409 9.67 11.32 -24.50
CA MET A 409 8.79 10.27 -23.98
C MET A 409 9.50 9.50 -22.87
N ASP A 410 9.76 10.14 -21.73
CA ASP A 410 10.43 9.54 -20.57
C ASP A 410 9.45 9.30 -19.39
N GLY A 411 8.15 9.51 -19.62
CA GLY A 411 7.08 9.46 -18.62
C GLY A 411 7.04 10.65 -17.66
N SER A 412 7.98 11.60 -17.79
CA SER A 412 8.03 12.84 -17.00
C SER A 412 7.23 13.94 -17.66
N TRP A 413 6.75 14.90 -16.86
CA TRP A 413 6.07 16.08 -17.38
C TRP A 413 7.07 17.08 -17.95
N HIS A 414 6.94 17.39 -19.23
CA HIS A 414 7.70 18.41 -19.95
C HIS A 414 6.81 19.62 -20.22
N ARG A 415 7.32 20.83 -19.98
CA ARG A 415 6.62 22.09 -20.25
C ARG A 415 6.85 22.53 -21.70
N ALA A 416 5.79 23.01 -22.36
CA ALA A 416 5.85 23.52 -23.73
C ALA A 416 4.92 24.75 -23.91
N PRO A 417 5.25 25.65 -24.86
CA PRO A 417 4.35 26.73 -25.25
C PRO A 417 3.17 26.19 -26.06
N LEU A 418 2.04 26.89 -25.98
CA LEU A 418 0.98 26.82 -26.99
C LEU A 418 1.27 27.82 -28.12
N ASP A 419 0.64 27.64 -29.28
CA ASP A 419 0.77 28.51 -30.46
C ASP A 419 0.28 29.95 -30.21
N ASP A 420 -0.65 30.11 -29.28
CA ASP A 420 -1.20 31.40 -28.84
C ASP A 420 -0.53 31.97 -27.57
N ASP A 421 0.58 31.39 -27.11
CA ASP A 421 1.37 31.90 -25.99
C ASP A 421 2.27 33.08 -26.40
N LYS A 422 2.45 34.03 -25.47
CA LYS A 422 3.48 35.08 -25.62
C LYS A 422 4.88 34.45 -25.56
N PRO A 423 5.90 35.05 -26.21
CA PRO A 423 7.27 34.53 -26.15
C PRO A 423 7.75 34.30 -24.70
N GLY A 424 8.19 33.07 -24.40
CA GLY A 424 8.69 32.66 -23.08
C GLY A 424 7.64 32.05 -22.13
N VAL A 425 6.35 32.08 -22.48
CA VAL A 425 5.30 31.43 -21.67
C VAL A 425 5.18 29.96 -22.07
N LEU A 426 5.05 29.06 -21.09
CA LEU A 426 4.90 27.62 -21.30
C LEU A 426 3.58 27.16 -20.68
N THR A 427 2.47 27.23 -21.42
CA THR A 427 1.12 26.95 -20.89
C THR A 427 0.70 25.48 -20.97
N ALA A 428 1.43 24.62 -21.70
CA ALA A 428 1.15 23.19 -21.78
C ALA A 428 2.16 22.36 -20.96
N SER A 429 1.70 21.23 -20.42
CA SER A 429 2.58 20.12 -20.01
C SER A 429 2.23 18.86 -20.77
N TYR A 430 3.21 18.09 -21.21
CA TYR A 430 2.98 16.77 -21.78
C TYR A 430 3.88 15.71 -21.14
N ARG A 431 3.50 14.43 -21.24
CA ARG A 431 4.36 13.30 -20.91
C ARG A 431 4.03 12.13 -21.83
N GLY A 432 5.04 11.48 -22.38
CA GLY A 432 4.89 10.30 -23.21
C GLY A 432 5.52 9.08 -22.54
N PHE A 433 4.93 7.92 -22.76
CA PHE A 433 5.40 6.62 -22.30
C PHE A 433 5.72 5.79 -23.55
N PRO A 434 6.99 5.43 -23.77
CA PRO A 434 7.41 4.67 -24.95
C PRO A 434 7.14 3.17 -24.76
N ASP A 435 6.99 2.73 -23.52
CA ASP A 435 6.89 1.32 -23.14
C ASP A 435 5.46 0.77 -23.36
N GLY A 436 5.35 -0.48 -23.81
CA GLY A 436 4.07 -1.14 -24.10
C GLY A 436 3.44 -0.66 -25.41
N ARG A 437 2.13 -0.34 -25.41
CA ARG A 437 1.55 0.47 -26.49
C ARG A 437 1.83 1.92 -26.14
N ALA A 438 2.72 2.55 -26.91
CA ALA A 438 3.16 3.91 -26.68
C ALA A 438 1.93 4.83 -26.48
N ASN A 439 1.96 5.61 -25.41
CA ASN A 439 0.83 6.46 -25.04
C ASN A 439 1.34 7.74 -24.38
N GLY A 440 0.46 8.72 -24.21
CA GLY A 440 0.86 10.03 -23.72
C GLY A 440 -0.30 10.84 -23.20
N GLN A 441 0.04 11.91 -22.50
CA GLN A 441 -0.91 12.84 -21.90
C GLN A 441 -0.46 14.27 -22.18
N LEU A 442 -1.44 15.14 -22.43
CA LEU A 442 -1.27 16.57 -22.59
C LEU A 442 -2.22 17.29 -21.64
N LYS A 443 -1.69 18.16 -20.79
CA LYS A 443 -2.44 19.07 -19.92
C LYS A 443 -2.32 20.49 -20.46
N ASN A 444 -3.45 21.07 -20.88
CA ASN A 444 -3.55 22.49 -21.24
C ASN A 444 -4.00 23.28 -20.00
N PHE A 445 -3.15 24.20 -19.50
CA PHE A 445 -3.46 24.98 -18.29
C PHE A 445 -4.33 26.21 -18.58
N LYS A 446 -4.55 26.56 -19.85
CA LYS A 446 -5.46 27.64 -20.28
C LYS A 446 -6.91 27.19 -20.24
N THR A 447 -7.18 26.02 -20.84
CA THR A 447 -8.52 25.42 -20.92
C THR A 447 -8.82 24.47 -19.75
N ASN A 448 -7.79 24.08 -18.98
CA ASN A 448 -7.84 23.05 -17.94
C ASN A 448 -8.15 21.63 -18.49
N GLU A 449 -8.01 21.40 -19.79
CA GLU A 449 -8.26 20.09 -20.40
C GLU A 449 -7.07 19.13 -20.26
N LEU A 450 -7.39 17.84 -20.11
CA LEU A 450 -6.41 16.75 -20.13
C LEU A 450 -6.72 15.83 -21.32
N HIS A 451 -5.86 15.87 -22.33
CA HIS A 451 -5.95 15.03 -23.52
C HIS A 451 -5.08 13.79 -23.38
N LYS A 452 -5.52 12.66 -23.92
CA LYS A 452 -4.81 11.38 -23.89
C LYS A 452 -4.54 10.91 -25.32
N TRP A 453 -3.34 10.42 -25.56
CA TRP A 453 -2.90 9.87 -26.84
C TRP A 453 -2.44 8.42 -26.67
N VAL A 454 -2.64 7.61 -27.70
CA VAL A 454 -2.17 6.24 -27.80
C VAL A 454 -1.74 6.02 -29.25
N SER A 455 -0.55 5.47 -29.46
CA SER A 455 0.05 5.26 -30.77
C SER A 455 -0.72 4.26 -31.63
N ASP A 456 -0.84 4.56 -32.93
CA ASP A 456 -1.36 3.70 -33.98
C ASP A 456 -0.27 2.85 -34.66
N ILE A 457 1.01 3.11 -34.38
CA ILE A 457 2.13 2.26 -34.80
C ILE A 457 2.11 0.97 -33.96
N ASP A 458 1.97 -0.18 -34.64
CA ASP A 458 2.01 -1.51 -34.01
C ASP A 458 3.45 -2.01 -33.80
N ILE A 459 3.56 -3.08 -32.99
CA ILE A 459 4.69 -3.98 -32.64
C ILE A 459 5.04 -3.87 -31.14
N PRO A 460 5.18 -4.98 -30.34
CA PRO A 460 5.30 -6.41 -30.68
C PRO A 460 4.30 -7.35 -29.95
N GLY A 461 4.44 -8.66 -30.20
CA GLY A 461 3.58 -9.75 -29.69
C GLY A 461 3.55 -9.94 -28.16
N PRO A 462 2.76 -10.94 -27.66
CA PRO A 462 2.40 -11.08 -26.25
C PRO A 462 3.60 -11.15 -25.27
N ALA A 463 4.68 -11.84 -25.64
CA ALA A 463 5.85 -12.02 -24.79
C ALA A 463 6.63 -10.71 -24.55
N GLU A 464 6.76 -9.88 -25.58
CA GLU A 464 7.50 -8.62 -25.51
C GLU A 464 6.70 -7.54 -24.75
N ARG A 465 5.37 -7.57 -24.83
CA ARG A 465 4.49 -6.74 -23.98
C ARG A 465 4.59 -7.07 -22.49
N GLN A 466 4.74 -8.34 -22.15
CA GLN A 466 4.90 -8.77 -20.75
C GLN A 466 6.25 -8.33 -20.21
N ALA A 467 7.32 -8.47 -20.99
CA ALA A 467 8.65 -7.95 -20.67
C ALA A 467 8.63 -6.41 -20.46
N LEU A 468 7.98 -5.67 -21.36
CA LEU A 468 7.86 -4.22 -21.27
C LEU A 468 6.99 -3.74 -20.10
N GLN A 469 5.97 -4.52 -19.68
CA GLN A 469 5.19 -4.21 -18.47
C GLN A 469 5.99 -4.42 -17.18
N VAL A 470 6.79 -5.47 -17.14
CA VAL A 470 7.74 -5.73 -16.03
C VAL A 470 8.76 -4.59 -15.97
N GLU A 471 9.29 -4.16 -17.12
CA GLU A 471 10.24 -3.04 -17.20
C GLU A 471 9.60 -1.71 -16.79
N ALA A 472 8.38 -1.40 -17.25
CA ALA A 472 7.65 -0.19 -16.87
C ALA A 472 7.34 -0.15 -15.36
N ARG A 473 7.01 -1.30 -14.75
CA ARG A 473 6.83 -1.43 -13.30
C ARG A 473 8.15 -1.19 -12.55
N SER A 474 9.24 -1.82 -13.00
CA SER A 474 10.59 -1.63 -12.45
C SER A 474 11.04 -0.17 -12.53
N ARG A 475 10.86 0.50 -13.68
CA ARG A 475 11.17 1.94 -13.83
C ARG A 475 10.25 2.80 -12.96
N GLY A 476 9.00 2.40 -12.75
CA GLY A 476 8.08 3.06 -11.82
C GLY A 476 8.56 2.99 -10.37
N GLU A 477 8.98 1.81 -9.91
CA GLU A 477 9.50 1.58 -8.56
C GLU A 477 10.83 2.31 -8.35
N GLN A 478 11.75 2.23 -9.31
CA GLN A 478 13.02 2.95 -9.25
C GLN A 478 12.81 4.46 -9.10
N ARG A 479 11.91 5.06 -9.90
CA ARG A 479 11.59 6.51 -9.79
C ARG A 479 10.98 6.87 -8.45
N LYS A 480 10.12 6.00 -7.89
CA LYS A 480 9.55 6.23 -6.56
C LYS A 480 10.65 6.21 -5.50
N GLN A 481 11.59 5.27 -5.60
CA GLN A 481 12.72 5.19 -4.68
C GLN A 481 13.65 6.40 -4.82
N GLU A 482 14.02 6.79 -6.04
CA GLU A 482 14.83 7.98 -6.32
C GLU A 482 14.17 9.26 -5.78
N LEU A 483 12.84 9.39 -5.91
CA LEU A 483 12.11 10.52 -5.34
C LEU A 483 12.19 10.53 -3.80
N LEU A 484 12.01 9.38 -3.14
CA LEU A 484 12.11 9.27 -1.68
C LEU A 484 13.52 9.61 -1.20
N THR A 485 14.56 9.03 -1.82
CA THR A 485 15.96 9.33 -1.52
C THR A 485 16.26 10.82 -1.70
N ARG A 486 15.79 11.43 -2.79
CA ARG A 486 15.97 12.87 -3.06
C ARG A 486 15.26 13.73 -2.01
N GLN A 487 14.06 13.36 -1.59
CA GLN A 487 13.30 14.07 -0.55
C GLN A 487 13.96 13.95 0.82
N GLU A 488 14.52 12.79 1.16
CA GLU A 488 15.23 12.56 2.41
C GLU A 488 16.55 13.34 2.47
N ALA A 489 17.34 13.32 1.38
CA ALA A 489 18.53 14.16 1.25
C ALA A 489 18.19 15.66 1.37
N ALA A 490 17.08 16.10 0.76
CA ALA A 490 16.60 17.47 0.89
C ALA A 490 16.13 17.80 2.32
N ALA A 491 15.53 16.86 3.06
CA ALA A 491 15.14 17.05 4.46
C ALA A 491 16.34 17.23 5.39
N ILE A 492 17.40 16.45 5.17
CA ILE A 492 18.68 16.58 5.90
C ILE A 492 19.30 17.95 5.61
N LEU A 493 19.42 18.32 4.34
CA LEU A 493 19.95 19.62 3.91
C LEU A 493 19.11 20.79 4.46
N ALA A 494 17.79 20.68 4.41
CA ALA A 494 16.87 21.67 4.96
C ALA A 494 17.10 21.87 6.46
N SER A 495 17.30 20.79 7.20
CA SER A 495 17.58 20.85 8.64
C SER A 495 18.93 21.53 8.91
N ASP A 496 19.98 21.16 8.17
CA ASP A 496 21.31 21.77 8.32
C ASP A 496 21.30 23.28 8.02
N ILE A 497 20.70 23.70 6.90
CA ILE A 497 20.53 25.12 6.55
C ILE A 497 19.76 25.85 7.66
N TRP A 498 18.65 25.27 8.12
CA TRP A 498 17.84 25.85 9.19
C TRP A 498 18.62 26.05 10.49
N PHE A 499 19.41 25.06 10.91
CA PHE A 499 20.16 25.12 12.18
C PHE A 499 21.39 26.04 12.13
N ARG A 500 21.98 26.27 10.95
CA ARG A 500 23.07 27.24 10.76
C ARG A 500 22.58 28.68 10.61
N ALA A 501 21.34 28.86 10.13
CA ALA A 501 20.75 30.18 9.94
C ALA A 501 20.54 30.89 11.29
N ARG A 502 20.78 32.21 11.31
CA ARG A 502 20.54 33.02 12.50
C ARG A 502 19.04 33.29 12.67
N ALA A 503 18.59 33.49 13.91
CA ALA A 503 17.22 33.95 14.13
C ALA A 503 17.00 35.31 13.45
N ALA A 504 15.87 35.48 12.77
CA ALA A 504 15.39 36.81 12.41
C ALA A 504 14.96 37.49 13.71
N GLU A 505 15.54 38.65 14.00
CA GLU A 505 15.37 39.32 15.27
C GLU A 505 13.93 39.80 15.45
N LEU A 506 13.32 39.31 16.53
CA LEU A 506 12.07 39.83 17.05
C LEU A 506 12.47 41.09 17.81
N ALA A 507 12.06 42.26 17.34
CA ALA A 507 12.25 43.53 18.03
C ALA A 507 11.41 43.57 19.33
N ARG A 508 11.75 42.71 20.32
CA ARG A 508 10.94 42.47 21.52
C ARG A 508 10.71 43.72 22.35
N ASP A 509 11.56 44.74 22.22
CA ASP A 509 11.50 45.96 23.03
C ASP A 509 11.29 47.24 22.19
N ARG A 510 11.04 47.12 20.88
CA ARG A 510 10.98 48.26 19.93
C ARG A 510 9.91 48.07 18.85
N PRO A 511 8.63 48.42 19.10
CA PRO A 511 7.57 48.33 18.10
C PRO A 511 7.79 49.23 16.86
N ASP A 512 8.73 50.17 16.90
CA ASP A 512 9.18 50.97 15.76
C ASP A 512 10.09 50.21 14.77
N MET A 513 10.38 48.92 15.03
CA MET A 513 11.31 48.09 14.25
C MET A 513 10.65 46.86 13.59
N VAL A 514 9.32 46.82 13.45
CA VAL A 514 8.61 45.72 12.74
C VAL A 514 9.24 45.50 11.37
N GLY A 515 9.62 44.25 11.08
CA GLY A 515 10.09 43.83 9.77
C GLY A 515 11.50 44.30 9.35
N LYS A 516 12.23 45.09 10.14
CA LYS A 516 13.50 45.72 9.70
C LYS A 516 14.69 44.78 9.53
N ASP A 517 14.61 43.53 9.98
CA ASP A 517 15.71 42.55 9.82
C ASP A 517 15.73 41.91 8.42
N HIS A 518 14.65 42.06 7.63
CA HIS A 518 14.59 41.58 6.25
C HIS A 518 13.63 42.41 5.38
N PRO A 519 14.02 42.87 4.17
CA PRO A 519 13.21 43.76 3.33
C PRO A 519 11.78 43.26 3.08
N TYR A 520 11.59 41.97 2.80
CA TYR A 520 10.27 41.37 2.64
C TYR A 520 9.36 41.54 3.87
N LEU A 521 9.89 41.41 5.09
CA LEU A 521 9.09 41.57 6.30
C LEU A 521 8.72 43.04 6.54
N THR A 522 9.62 43.96 6.18
CA THR A 522 9.36 45.41 6.20
C THR A 522 8.26 45.77 5.21
N ASP A 523 8.39 45.31 3.96
CA ASP A 523 7.43 45.56 2.87
C ASP A 523 6.04 45.04 3.24
N LYS A 524 5.98 43.84 3.84
CA LYS A 524 4.72 43.22 4.29
C LYS A 524 4.24 43.70 5.66
N GLY A 525 5.01 44.49 6.41
CA GLY A 525 4.60 44.96 7.74
C GLY A 525 4.37 43.85 8.79
N VAL A 526 5.01 42.68 8.64
CA VAL A 526 4.77 41.51 9.50
C VAL A 526 5.99 41.13 10.34
N PHE A 527 5.75 40.46 11.48
CA PHE A 527 6.82 39.94 12.33
C PHE A 527 7.38 38.61 11.81
N PRO A 528 8.65 38.29 12.14
CA PRO A 528 9.27 37.05 11.67
C PRO A 528 8.75 35.78 12.37
N HIS A 529 8.05 35.84 13.51
CA HIS A 529 7.45 34.67 14.17
C HIS A 529 8.35 33.41 14.36
N GLY A 530 9.67 33.57 14.44
CA GLY A 530 10.61 32.45 14.59
C GLY A 530 11.23 31.96 13.27
N LEU A 531 11.02 32.68 12.16
CA LEU A 531 11.79 32.54 10.93
C LEU A 531 13.28 32.85 11.15
N ARG A 532 14.11 32.38 10.22
CA ARG A 532 15.57 32.51 10.29
C ARG A 532 16.13 33.14 9.01
N ILE A 533 17.31 33.73 9.09
CA ILE A 533 18.00 34.32 7.94
C ILE A 533 19.28 33.53 7.69
N ASP A 534 19.46 33.05 6.47
CA ASP A 534 20.67 32.32 6.07
C ASP A 534 21.87 33.26 5.84
N ALA A 535 23.02 32.68 5.51
CA ALA A 535 24.25 33.44 5.27
C ALA A 535 24.16 34.37 4.04
N ASP A 536 23.30 34.06 3.07
CA ASP A 536 23.07 34.87 1.86
C ASP A 536 22.05 36.00 2.14
N GLY A 537 21.48 36.03 3.34
CA GLY A 537 20.50 37.03 3.75
C GLY A 537 19.08 36.72 3.29
N LYS A 538 18.78 35.47 2.88
CA LYS A 538 17.43 35.02 2.56
C LYS A 538 16.69 34.61 3.82
N LEU A 539 15.41 34.97 3.87
CA LEU A 539 14.52 34.58 4.96
C LEU A 539 14.01 33.15 4.74
N LEU A 540 14.12 32.31 5.75
CA LEU A 540 13.80 30.89 5.69
C LEU A 540 12.52 30.59 6.47
N VAL A 541 11.61 29.86 5.83
CA VAL A 541 10.41 29.25 6.42
C VAL A 541 10.55 27.72 6.40
N PRO A 542 10.60 27.06 7.58
CA PRO A 542 10.75 25.61 7.65
C PRO A 542 9.43 24.93 7.30
N CYS A 543 9.48 24.01 6.34
CA CYS A 543 8.34 23.18 5.94
C CYS A 543 8.34 21.92 6.81
N ARG A 544 7.43 21.84 7.78
CA ARG A 544 7.38 20.78 8.78
C ARG A 544 6.18 19.86 8.60
N ASP A 545 6.30 18.60 9.00
CA ASP A 545 5.12 17.75 9.15
C ASP A 545 4.34 18.08 10.46
N ILE A 546 3.27 17.32 10.73
CA ILE A 546 2.42 17.50 11.90
C ILE A 546 3.15 17.25 13.24
N ASP A 547 4.25 16.49 13.20
CA ASP A 547 5.11 16.17 14.34
C ASP A 547 6.24 17.20 14.51
N GLY A 548 6.38 18.15 13.58
CA GLY A 548 7.34 19.22 13.63
C GLY A 548 8.70 18.91 12.98
N LYS A 549 8.87 17.75 12.34
CA LYS A 549 10.10 17.40 11.61
C LYS A 549 10.21 18.24 10.34
N ILE A 550 11.39 18.78 10.06
CA ILE A 550 11.66 19.57 8.85
C ILE A 550 11.89 18.63 7.67
N HIS A 551 11.14 18.82 6.59
CA HIS A 551 11.30 18.04 5.34
C HIS A 551 11.72 18.89 4.14
N SER A 552 11.58 20.21 4.24
CA SER A 552 12.02 21.18 3.22
C SER A 552 12.11 22.59 3.83
N LEU A 553 12.56 23.55 3.02
CA LEU A 553 12.57 24.98 3.34
C LEU A 553 11.92 25.75 2.19
N GLN A 554 11.21 26.82 2.52
CA GLN A 554 10.92 27.91 1.60
C GLN A 554 11.86 29.07 1.92
N SER A 555 12.69 29.47 0.97
CA SER A 555 13.48 30.70 1.05
C SER A 555 12.71 31.86 0.41
N ILE A 556 12.82 33.04 1.00
CA ILE A 556 12.25 34.29 0.54
C ILE A 556 13.42 35.26 0.38
N ASP A 557 13.64 35.71 -0.86
CA ASP A 557 14.69 36.66 -1.18
C ASP A 557 14.29 38.09 -0.81
N ARG A 558 15.22 39.03 -0.90
CA ARG A 558 15.02 40.43 -0.52
C ARG A 558 13.96 41.14 -1.34
N ASP A 559 13.76 40.73 -2.58
CA ASP A 559 12.70 41.23 -3.48
C ASP A 559 11.33 40.56 -3.23
N GLY A 560 11.26 39.61 -2.29
CA GLY A 560 10.05 38.84 -1.99
C GLY A 560 9.87 37.58 -2.84
N SER A 561 10.77 37.28 -3.77
CA SER A 561 10.75 36.05 -4.56
C SER A 561 10.89 34.82 -3.67
N LYS A 562 10.01 33.83 -3.85
CA LYS A 562 9.93 32.64 -2.98
C LYS A 562 10.33 31.39 -3.75
N LEU A 563 11.21 30.58 -3.16
CA LEU A 563 11.66 29.31 -3.73
C LEU A 563 11.62 28.21 -2.68
N PHE A 564 11.24 26.99 -3.08
CA PHE A 564 11.39 25.83 -2.22
C PHE A 564 12.75 25.16 -2.46
N LEU A 565 13.29 24.54 -1.42
CA LEU A 565 14.50 23.74 -1.52
C LEU A 565 14.31 22.63 -2.56
N ALA A 566 15.21 22.59 -3.54
CA ALA A 566 15.13 21.66 -4.66
C ALA A 566 15.13 20.21 -4.18
N GLY A 567 14.18 19.42 -4.67
CA GLY A 567 14.02 18.02 -4.26
C GLY A 567 13.26 17.81 -2.94
N GLY A 568 12.98 18.87 -2.18
CA GLY A 568 12.24 18.78 -0.92
C GLY A 568 10.76 18.43 -1.12
N ARG A 569 10.21 17.67 -0.18
CA ARG A 569 8.76 17.42 -0.10
C ARG A 569 8.03 18.74 0.17
N GLN A 570 6.83 18.91 -0.37
CA GLN A 570 5.95 20.05 -0.07
C GLN A 570 4.57 19.59 0.44
N LYS A 571 4.04 18.50 -0.13
CA LYS A 571 2.71 17.99 0.18
C LYS A 571 2.58 17.58 1.65
N GLY A 572 1.58 18.15 2.33
CA GLY A 572 1.25 17.91 3.74
C GLY A 572 2.18 18.60 4.73
N LEU A 573 3.09 19.47 4.27
CA LEU A 573 3.97 20.24 5.16
C LEU A 573 3.36 21.59 5.49
N MET A 574 3.69 22.11 6.67
CA MET A 574 3.14 23.32 7.24
C MET A 574 4.18 24.10 8.05
N TYR A 575 3.88 25.37 8.32
CA TYR A 575 4.58 26.16 9.32
C TYR A 575 3.57 26.69 10.34
N VAL A 576 3.87 26.58 11.64
CA VAL A 576 2.95 26.94 12.72
C VAL A 576 3.44 28.20 13.43
N ILE A 577 2.60 29.24 13.41
CA ILE A 577 2.76 30.46 14.19
C ILE A 577 1.91 30.31 15.47
N ASP A 578 2.55 29.88 16.55
CA ASP A 578 1.88 29.65 17.83
C ASP A 578 2.83 29.81 19.03
N PRO A 579 3.32 31.04 19.32
CA PRO A 579 4.22 31.28 20.44
C PRO A 579 3.61 30.95 21.81
N GLY A 580 2.28 30.85 21.89
CA GLY A 580 1.55 30.53 23.13
C GLY A 580 1.23 29.04 23.31
N ASN A 581 1.64 28.16 22.39
CA ASN A 581 1.32 26.73 22.40
C ASN A 581 -0.19 26.46 22.61
N LYS A 582 -1.01 27.15 21.82
CA LYS A 582 -2.48 27.13 21.84
C LYS A 582 -3.08 26.22 20.77
N LEU A 583 -2.30 25.68 19.83
CA LEU A 583 -2.79 24.78 18.79
C LEU A 583 -3.49 23.55 19.43
N GLY A 584 -4.70 23.24 18.96
CA GLY A 584 -5.55 22.20 19.54
C GLY A 584 -6.29 22.60 20.83
N ARG A 585 -5.90 23.71 21.49
CA ARG A 585 -6.53 24.24 22.71
C ARG A 585 -7.42 25.45 22.43
N ASP A 586 -7.05 26.25 21.45
CA ASP A 586 -7.79 27.39 20.94
C ASP A 586 -8.16 27.17 19.46
N THR A 587 -8.93 28.08 18.89
CA THR A 587 -9.28 28.08 17.46
C THR A 587 -8.04 28.41 16.63
N ALA A 588 -7.70 27.52 15.70
CA ALA A 588 -6.58 27.72 14.78
C ALA A 588 -7.05 28.13 13.39
N ILE A 589 -6.26 28.95 12.71
CA ILE A 589 -6.53 29.42 11.34
C ILE A 589 -5.51 28.79 10.40
N VAL A 590 -5.94 28.21 9.29
CA VAL A 590 -5.06 27.67 8.24
C VAL A 590 -5.07 28.63 7.05
N CYS A 591 -3.92 29.00 6.51
CA CYS A 591 -3.82 29.93 5.38
C CYS A 591 -2.75 29.48 4.37
N GLU A 592 -2.72 30.11 3.19
CA GLU A 592 -1.74 29.78 2.15
C GLU A 592 -0.37 30.38 2.44
N GLY A 593 -0.27 31.71 2.51
CA GLY A 593 1.01 32.43 2.61
C GLY A 593 1.47 32.73 4.04
N PHE A 594 2.79 32.88 4.21
CA PHE A 594 3.37 33.30 5.49
C PHE A 594 2.95 34.70 5.90
N ALA A 595 2.97 35.68 4.98
CA ALA A 595 2.58 37.08 5.30
C ALA A 595 1.13 37.12 5.79
N THR A 596 0.19 36.56 5.01
CA THR A 596 -1.20 36.35 5.41
C THR A 596 -1.30 35.69 6.79
N GLY A 597 -0.53 34.63 7.04
CA GLY A 597 -0.54 33.93 8.32
C GLY A 597 -0.05 34.77 9.50
N ALA A 598 1.01 35.55 9.30
CA ALA A 598 1.54 36.48 10.29
C ALA A 598 0.53 37.59 10.60
N THR A 599 -0.09 38.20 9.58
CA THR A 599 -1.15 39.20 9.75
C THR A 599 -2.34 38.64 10.53
N LEU A 600 -2.82 37.43 10.16
CA LEU A 600 -3.91 36.76 10.88
C LEU A 600 -3.56 36.53 12.36
N HIS A 601 -2.31 36.14 12.66
CA HIS A 601 -1.85 35.97 14.03
C HIS A 601 -1.77 37.31 14.78
N GLN A 602 -1.22 38.36 14.16
CA GLN A 602 -1.11 39.70 14.73
C GLN A 602 -2.50 40.26 15.10
N LEU A 603 -3.49 40.09 14.22
CA LEU A 603 -4.84 40.63 14.41
C LEU A 603 -5.68 39.85 15.45
N THR A 604 -5.42 38.55 15.63
CA THR A 604 -6.30 37.67 16.42
C THR A 604 -5.65 37.07 17.67
N GLY A 605 -4.32 37.00 17.72
CA GLY A 605 -3.57 36.27 18.74
C GLY A 605 -3.80 34.75 18.76
N LYS A 606 -4.42 34.20 17.70
CA LYS A 606 -4.77 32.78 17.53
C LYS A 606 -3.64 31.98 16.88
N PRO A 607 -3.50 30.68 17.14
CA PRO A 607 -2.55 29.84 16.42
C PRO A 607 -2.87 29.85 14.91
N VAL A 608 -1.84 30.03 14.07
CA VAL A 608 -1.98 30.04 12.61
C VAL A 608 -1.10 28.99 11.96
N VAL A 609 -1.62 28.28 10.97
CA VAL A 609 -0.92 27.23 10.23
C VAL A 609 -0.82 27.62 8.75
N VAL A 610 0.40 27.81 8.28
CA VAL A 610 0.72 28.19 6.90
C VAL A 610 0.91 26.92 6.07
N ALA A 611 0.11 26.76 5.01
CA ALA A 611 0.13 25.61 4.10
C ALA A 611 0.99 25.85 2.84
N PHE A 612 1.55 27.04 2.67
CA PHE A 612 2.42 27.48 1.57
C PHE A 612 1.78 27.66 0.18
N ASN A 613 0.68 26.96 -0.14
CA ASN A 613 -0.10 27.15 -1.37
C ASN A 613 -1.51 26.52 -1.26
N ALA A 614 -2.43 26.97 -2.12
CA ALA A 614 -3.80 26.48 -2.24
C ALA A 614 -3.91 24.94 -2.33
N GLY A 615 -3.06 24.30 -3.14
CA GLY A 615 -3.07 22.85 -3.35
C GLY A 615 -2.71 22.04 -2.10
N ASN A 616 -2.11 22.68 -1.10
CA ASN A 616 -1.67 22.06 0.13
C ASN A 616 -2.60 22.34 1.33
N LEU A 617 -3.63 23.19 1.18
CA LEU A 617 -4.60 23.48 2.23
C LEU A 617 -5.32 22.21 2.70
N LEU A 618 -5.80 21.37 1.77
CA LEU A 618 -6.50 20.13 2.09
C LEU A 618 -5.64 19.13 2.89
N PRO A 619 -4.46 18.69 2.41
CA PRO A 619 -3.65 17.72 3.15
C PRO A 619 -3.17 18.23 4.51
N VAL A 620 -2.88 19.53 4.65
CA VAL A 620 -2.53 20.13 5.95
C VAL A 620 -3.73 20.16 6.89
N SER A 621 -4.90 20.55 6.39
CA SER A 621 -6.14 20.60 7.18
C SER A 621 -6.53 19.21 7.69
N GLN A 622 -6.43 18.18 6.84
CA GLN A 622 -6.68 16.79 7.22
C GLN A 622 -5.72 16.32 8.32
N ALA A 623 -4.42 16.57 8.17
CA ALA A 623 -3.43 16.23 9.19
C ALA A 623 -3.72 16.91 10.55
N LEU A 624 -4.15 18.17 10.54
CA LEU A 624 -4.55 18.89 11.75
C LEU A 624 -5.80 18.28 12.40
N ARG A 625 -6.82 17.93 11.61
CA ARG A 625 -8.05 17.31 12.12
C ARG A 625 -7.79 15.92 12.68
N ASP A 626 -6.93 15.13 12.04
CA ASP A 626 -6.54 13.80 12.54
C ASP A 626 -5.79 13.90 13.86
N ARG A 627 -4.88 14.88 14.00
CA ARG A 627 -4.12 15.12 15.24
C ARG A 627 -4.95 15.74 16.36
N TYR A 628 -5.87 16.64 16.03
CA TYR A 628 -6.75 17.32 16.97
C TYR A 628 -8.23 17.13 16.56
N PRO A 629 -8.82 15.95 16.86
CA PRO A 629 -10.19 15.63 16.44
C PRO A 629 -11.23 16.65 16.90
N ASP A 630 -11.05 17.19 18.12
CA ASP A 630 -11.94 18.19 18.72
C ASP A 630 -11.46 19.64 18.52
N GLY A 631 -10.38 19.82 17.75
CA GLY A 631 -9.83 21.13 17.43
C GLY A 631 -10.82 22.00 16.66
N LYS A 632 -10.80 23.31 16.91
CA LYS A 632 -11.58 24.30 16.16
C LYS A 632 -10.70 24.91 15.10
N PHE A 633 -11.16 24.89 13.86
CA PHE A 633 -10.36 25.35 12.72
C PHE A 633 -11.13 26.33 11.84
N ALA A 634 -10.42 27.22 11.16
CA ALA A 634 -10.96 28.03 10.08
C ALA A 634 -9.93 28.11 8.95
N ILE A 635 -10.37 28.19 7.69
CA ILE A 635 -9.47 28.24 6.53
C ILE A 635 -9.50 29.64 5.94
N ALA A 636 -8.45 30.43 6.10
CA ALA A 636 -8.32 31.72 5.43
C ALA A 636 -7.87 31.52 3.99
N ALA A 637 -8.66 32.05 3.05
CA ALA A 637 -8.39 31.96 1.62
C ALA A 637 -7.99 33.31 1.05
N ASP A 638 -7.14 33.28 0.03
CA ASP A 638 -6.89 34.46 -0.81
C ASP A 638 -8.08 34.67 -1.76
N ASN A 639 -8.45 35.92 -1.97
CA ASN A 639 -9.57 36.34 -2.82
C ASN A 639 -9.05 36.85 -4.18
N ASP A 640 -8.55 35.93 -4.99
CA ASP A 640 -8.09 36.17 -6.37
C ASP A 640 -9.25 36.41 -7.35
N HIS A 641 -10.06 37.42 -7.06
CA HIS A 641 -11.26 37.82 -7.81
C HIS A 641 -10.97 38.12 -9.30
N LYS A 642 -9.73 38.46 -9.67
CA LYS A 642 -9.30 38.66 -11.07
C LYS A 642 -9.32 37.37 -11.90
N LEU A 643 -9.41 36.21 -11.26
CA LEU A 643 -9.50 34.90 -11.90
C LEU A 643 -10.96 34.39 -12.01
N GLU A 644 -11.93 35.13 -11.48
CA GLU A 644 -13.35 34.82 -11.65
C GLU A 644 -13.71 34.85 -13.15
N GLY A 645 -14.38 33.79 -13.63
CA GLY A 645 -14.73 33.61 -15.04
C GLY A 645 -13.69 32.89 -15.90
N ARG A 646 -12.47 32.61 -15.40
CA ARG A 646 -11.53 31.71 -16.08
C ARG A 646 -11.90 30.24 -15.86
N PRO A 647 -11.50 29.30 -16.74
CA PRO A 647 -11.81 27.87 -16.59
C PRO A 647 -11.38 27.23 -15.26
N MET A 648 -10.31 27.74 -14.63
CA MET A 648 -9.87 27.29 -13.29
C MET A 648 -10.46 28.09 -12.12
N GLY A 649 -11.15 29.21 -12.39
CA GLY A 649 -11.76 30.08 -11.38
C GLY A 649 -10.78 30.64 -10.34
N ASN A 650 -11.31 31.09 -9.20
CA ASN A 650 -10.55 31.47 -8.02
C ASN A 650 -10.09 30.19 -7.28
N VAL A 651 -8.88 29.73 -7.62
CA VAL A 651 -8.34 28.45 -7.15
C VAL A 651 -8.11 28.46 -5.63
N GLY A 652 -7.64 29.57 -5.06
CA GLY A 652 -7.43 29.71 -3.61
C GLY A 652 -8.74 29.52 -2.84
N TRP A 653 -9.80 30.20 -3.27
CA TRP A 653 -11.14 30.03 -2.71
C TRP A 653 -11.68 28.60 -2.86
N LEU A 654 -11.58 28.01 -4.06
CA LEU A 654 -12.06 26.64 -4.32
C LEU A 654 -11.36 25.61 -3.42
N LYS A 655 -10.03 25.72 -3.29
CA LYS A 655 -9.24 24.81 -2.44
C LYS A 655 -9.47 25.02 -0.96
N ALA A 656 -9.66 26.27 -0.53
CA ALA A 656 -10.05 26.55 0.85
C ALA A 656 -11.43 25.98 1.18
N GLN A 657 -12.39 26.05 0.25
CA GLN A 657 -13.71 25.46 0.41
C GLN A 657 -13.63 23.92 0.50
N GLU A 658 -12.86 23.28 -0.38
CA GLU A 658 -12.60 21.84 -0.36
C GLU A 658 -11.99 21.41 1.00
N ALA A 659 -10.98 22.14 1.47
CA ALA A 659 -10.35 21.89 2.76
C ALA A 659 -11.31 22.09 3.94
N ALA A 660 -12.08 23.19 3.94
CA ALA A 660 -13.04 23.50 4.99
C ALA A 660 -14.14 22.44 5.10
N GLN A 661 -14.68 22.00 3.95
CA GLN A 661 -15.67 20.93 3.92
C GLN A 661 -15.11 19.61 4.47
N ALA A 662 -13.89 19.25 4.09
CA ALA A 662 -13.26 18.00 4.51
C ALA A 662 -13.08 17.89 6.03
N ILE A 663 -12.88 19.01 6.72
CA ILE A 663 -12.68 19.03 8.18
C ILE A 663 -13.85 19.61 8.97
N GLY A 664 -14.98 19.90 8.32
CA GLY A 664 -16.16 20.50 8.95
C GLY A 664 -15.95 21.91 9.48
N SER A 665 -15.12 22.74 8.83
CA SER A 665 -14.85 24.13 9.20
C SER A 665 -15.47 25.13 8.19
N GLN A 666 -15.09 26.41 8.29
CA GLN A 666 -15.53 27.45 7.37
C GLN A 666 -14.34 28.22 6.77
N VAL A 667 -14.59 28.83 5.62
CA VAL A 667 -13.63 29.71 4.94
C VAL A 667 -13.76 31.13 5.49
N LEU A 668 -12.64 31.77 5.77
CA LEU A 668 -12.51 33.20 6.07
C LEU A 668 -12.03 33.89 4.80
N LEU A 669 -12.82 34.82 4.26
CA LEU A 669 -12.51 35.50 3.01
C LEU A 669 -12.42 37.01 3.26
N PRO A 670 -11.38 37.70 2.75
CA PRO A 670 -11.29 39.15 2.82
C PRO A 670 -12.53 39.81 2.17
N PRO A 671 -13.31 40.61 2.91
CA PRO A 671 -14.50 41.28 2.39
C PRO A 671 -14.11 42.58 1.68
N LEU A 672 -13.54 42.40 0.49
CA LEU A 672 -13.08 43.46 -0.40
C LEU A 672 -14.26 44.19 -1.06
N THR A 673 -14.23 45.53 -1.07
CA THR A 673 -15.17 46.34 -1.86
C THR A 673 -14.85 46.29 -3.35
N ALA A 674 -15.73 46.83 -4.20
CA ALA A 674 -15.49 46.90 -5.63
C ALA A 674 -14.23 47.74 -5.97
N GLU A 675 -14.02 48.83 -5.24
CA GLU A 675 -12.87 49.73 -5.40
C GLU A 675 -11.56 49.04 -5.00
N GLU A 676 -11.56 48.31 -3.89
CA GLU A 676 -10.38 47.56 -3.42
C GLU A 676 -10.01 46.41 -4.33
N LYS A 677 -11.01 45.73 -4.92
CA LYS A 677 -10.78 44.76 -5.99
C LYS A 677 -10.11 45.42 -7.20
N GLN A 678 -10.52 46.63 -7.58
CA GLN A 678 -9.87 47.38 -8.66
C GLN A 678 -8.43 47.80 -8.32
N MET A 679 -8.15 48.13 -7.06
CA MET A 679 -6.78 48.36 -6.56
C MET A 679 -5.93 47.09 -6.58
N GLY A 680 -6.55 45.93 -6.70
CA GLY A 680 -5.88 44.65 -6.85
C GLY A 680 -5.57 43.93 -5.56
N LEU A 681 -6.18 44.32 -4.44
CA LEU A 681 -6.05 43.61 -3.16
C LEU A 681 -6.64 42.21 -3.31
N THR A 682 -5.95 41.19 -2.81
CA THR A 682 -6.43 39.80 -2.88
C THR A 682 -6.50 39.13 -1.52
N ASP A 683 -5.60 39.45 -0.60
CA ASP A 683 -5.48 38.73 0.67
C ASP A 683 -5.76 39.58 1.92
N TRP A 684 -5.67 38.95 3.10
CA TRP A 684 -5.88 39.62 4.39
C TRP A 684 -4.75 40.60 4.76
N ASN A 685 -3.54 40.41 4.22
CA ASN A 685 -2.41 41.32 4.43
C ASN A 685 -2.64 42.61 3.64
N ASP A 686 -2.99 42.51 2.37
CA ASP A 686 -3.33 43.65 1.52
C ASP A 686 -4.45 44.51 2.12
N LEU A 687 -5.49 43.86 2.66
CA LEU A 687 -6.60 44.54 3.30
C LEU A 687 -6.17 45.25 4.59
N HIS A 688 -5.27 44.63 5.36
CA HIS A 688 -4.70 45.21 6.57
C HIS A 688 -3.88 46.46 6.27
N ASP A 689 -3.07 46.43 5.21
CA ASP A 689 -2.23 47.56 4.82
C ASP A 689 -3.05 48.80 4.41
N VAL A 690 -4.25 48.60 3.84
CA VAL A 690 -5.13 49.69 3.40
C VAL A 690 -6.07 50.17 4.52
N ARG A 691 -6.72 49.26 5.25
CA ARG A 691 -7.77 49.61 6.24
C ARG A 691 -7.25 49.74 7.68
N GLY A 692 -6.05 49.23 7.95
CA GLY A 692 -5.43 49.22 9.28
C GLY A 692 -6.00 48.18 10.25
N GLU A 693 -5.26 47.96 11.33
CA GLU A 693 -5.45 46.88 12.31
C GLU A 693 -6.87 46.80 12.88
N LYS A 694 -7.42 47.93 13.35
CA LYS A 694 -8.74 47.95 14.03
C LYS A 694 -9.88 47.48 13.13
N ALA A 695 -9.91 47.94 11.88
CA ALA A 695 -11.01 47.64 10.96
C ALA A 695 -10.97 46.18 10.51
N VAL A 696 -9.79 45.69 10.10
CA VAL A 696 -9.63 44.31 9.64
C VAL A 696 -9.76 43.32 10.78
N GLY A 697 -9.21 43.64 11.97
CA GLY A 697 -9.33 42.80 13.16
C GLY A 697 -10.78 42.58 13.60
N ALA A 698 -11.62 43.61 13.55
CA ALA A 698 -13.04 43.49 13.90
C ALA A 698 -13.80 42.54 12.95
N GLU A 699 -13.55 42.65 11.64
CA GLU A 699 -14.20 41.83 10.64
C GLU A 699 -13.72 40.37 10.66
N LEU A 700 -12.41 40.17 10.83
CA LEU A 700 -11.82 38.84 10.98
C LEU A 700 -12.34 38.14 12.23
N LYS A 701 -12.44 38.85 13.36
CA LYS A 701 -13.01 38.32 14.60
C LYS A 701 -14.46 37.88 14.42
N LYS A 702 -15.27 38.70 13.73
CA LYS A 702 -16.67 38.38 13.42
C LYS A 702 -16.79 37.11 12.57
N GLN A 703 -15.99 36.98 11.51
CA GLN A 703 -16.00 35.77 10.67
C GLN A 703 -15.51 34.54 11.45
N LEU A 704 -14.49 34.69 12.30
CA LEU A 704 -13.95 33.61 13.13
C LEU A 704 -14.97 33.12 14.17
N GLU A 705 -15.67 34.03 14.84
CA GLU A 705 -16.74 33.67 15.79
C GLU A 705 -17.88 32.92 15.09
N ALA A 706 -18.30 33.36 13.90
CA ALA A 706 -19.28 32.65 13.09
C ALA A 706 -18.79 31.26 12.64
N ALA A 707 -17.51 31.14 12.28
CA ALA A 707 -16.87 29.88 11.91
C ALA A 707 -16.88 28.87 13.06
N VAL A 708 -16.61 29.33 14.28
CA VAL A 708 -16.59 28.50 15.50
C VAL A 708 -17.99 28.12 15.95
N GLU A 709 -18.97 29.03 15.88
CA GLU A 709 -20.33 28.74 16.31
C GLU A 709 -21.00 27.64 15.47
N LYS A 710 -20.76 27.64 14.15
CA LYS A 710 -21.25 26.56 13.27
C LYS A 710 -20.58 25.20 13.55
N GLN A 711 -19.37 25.19 14.10
CA GLN A 711 -18.70 23.97 14.55
C GLN A 711 -19.24 23.46 15.89
N ARG A 712 -19.87 24.33 16.70
CA ARG A 712 -20.55 23.95 17.96
C ARG A 712 -21.95 23.38 17.73
N GLN A 713 -22.58 23.67 16.59
CA GLN A 713 -23.84 23.08 16.17
C GLN A 713 -23.55 21.92 15.21
N PRO A 714 -23.32 20.69 15.70
CA PRO A 714 -23.12 19.55 14.82
C PRO A 714 -24.39 19.35 13.99
N GLY A 715 -24.29 19.61 12.68
CA GLY A 715 -25.29 19.15 11.73
C GLY A 715 -25.46 17.63 11.86
N LEU A 716 -26.66 17.11 11.56
CA LEU A 716 -27.08 15.71 11.74
C LEU A 716 -26.02 14.65 11.35
N PHE A 717 -25.14 14.97 10.40
CA PHE A 717 -24.05 14.11 9.94
C PHE A 717 -22.94 13.84 10.97
N HIS A 718 -22.64 14.77 11.89
CA HIS A 718 -21.59 14.56 12.90
C HIS A 718 -22.03 13.61 14.03
N LYS A 719 -23.34 13.60 14.35
CA LYS A 719 -23.93 12.60 15.26
C LYS A 719 -23.86 11.18 14.69
N ALA A 720 -24.04 11.02 13.37
CA ALA A 720 -23.92 9.70 12.73
C ALA A 720 -22.48 9.16 12.78
N ALA A 721 -21.47 10.01 12.57
CA ALA A 721 -20.06 9.59 12.61
C ALA A 721 -19.57 9.26 14.04
N GLN A 722 -20.09 9.95 15.07
CA GLN A 722 -19.80 9.61 16.47
C GLN A 722 -20.56 8.37 16.95
N LEU A 723 -21.80 8.13 16.49
CA LEU A 723 -22.54 6.90 16.79
C LEU A 723 -21.88 5.65 16.19
N VAL A 724 -21.24 5.77 15.02
CA VAL A 724 -20.49 4.66 14.40
C VAL A 724 -19.13 4.42 15.09
N ARG A 725 -18.56 5.42 15.79
CA ARG A 725 -17.33 5.22 16.60
C ARG A 725 -17.59 4.81 18.05
N GLY A 726 -18.77 5.09 18.59
CA GLY A 726 -19.16 4.74 19.96
C GLY A 726 -19.88 3.38 20.09
N MET A 727 -20.42 2.85 18.99
CA MET A 727 -20.96 1.49 18.93
C MET A 727 -19.95 0.63 18.18
N GLY A 728 -19.09 -0.05 18.94
CA GLY A 728 -18.25 -1.10 18.39
C GLY A 728 -19.14 -2.17 17.74
N LEU A 729 -19.07 -2.26 16.42
CA LEU A 729 -19.47 -3.39 15.58
C LEU A 729 -18.51 -3.49 14.39
#